data_AF-A0AAF0VUL4-F1
#
_entry.id   AF-A0AAF0VUL4-F1
#
_cell.length_a   1.000
_cell.length_b   1.000
_cell.length_c   1.000
_cell.angle_alpha   90.00
_cell.angle_beta   90.00
_cell.angle_gamma   90.00
#
_symmetry.space_group_name_H-M   'P 1'
#
loop_
_entity.id
_entity.type
_entity.pdbx_description
1 polymer ?
#
loop_
_entity_poly.entity_id
_entity_poly.type
_entity_poly.pdbx_seq_one_letter_code
_entity_poly.pdbx_strand_id
1 'polypeptide(L)'
;MEFLTQPRLAAPQPAQGEIIVKPPPDVPRETPGNPLARLLPVAMLVATAGMMVVYVASGTSATRNPMFVFFPVMMLASLIGTLATGARGGSRAGEINQARREYFRYLTSLKSQLAETTDQQRRSLSWHNPEPALLWAMIGSRRMWEREPGDGDFGHTRIGTGPKPLSTPVVVPDLGPPGNSDPVTSAELRRLVRSRSTVPDLPLSIALTELNTIVIDGEATDGRSLIRALLCHLAVMHGPEDLRIAAAVDPLTAREWDWLKWLPHHHHPHAVDDGGPARLTYHSLTAAETAFADCNSSHVVLVIDSDLIPRRRQLPGAATTIALGTARDRVADLHIVVSDGHLVVRRDDGDEALGCPDAMTAGQALAVARRLSRFRPISTPSAAVRIPPSIPWPQLMGSDGGDGLDLLGPRPALRRFDGMLSVTIGVSEIGERVVLDIKEAAAGGMGPHGLCIGATGSGKSEFLRTLTLGMVTAHPAEVLNLVLIDFKGGATFLGFERAPHVAAVITNLADEAHLVARMKDALAGEVNRRQELLRAAGNFANIADYNAARIDGADLRPLPALFVVVDEFSELLSQHPDFIDLFIAIGRLGRSLGMHLLLASQRVDEGRLRGLESHLSYRVCLKTFSAAESRSVLGLPDAYHLPSTPGAAYLKTGSGDPLRFQTAFVSGPYVSTRRRVAGTANPPTPLVYTAASMGPVISSSGLPSQSSATSTRTILDTVLDQLEGRGPTAHQVWLPPLRDSPKLESLLSHFRTDAPLTVPIGLVDCPYEQRRDFLAAQLAGATGNVAVVGGPRSGKSTALKTLMLGLAETHDPRDVQFYCLDFGGGMLSSLSTLPHVGSVAGRRDVELVRRTVVQLESLLRSREERRNSGDEAVRDDPYGDVFLVVDGWATIRQEYDALEASITALAAQGLSYGLHVVVSASRWAEIRPALKDLIGTRIELRLGDPAESEMDRKRARQLIQSPPGRGTTRDGRELVIADSRFDPSTADRLRTRYSDRVAPRIEVLPALVEYNAILVHSRVQRSGTHILMGVGEAELAPMTVDFAAEPHLVVLGEGECGKTSVLRTLCNDIVRTNTAEAAQLFIVDFRRTLLGVIESEHLAGYIPSSAALTSRLGALVQRLRARIPGADVTQQQLRTRSWWTGPEMYVVIDDYDLVAPQGGVNPLAALLEFLPYAKDLGLHIVVARRSGGAARAMFDPLLAALRDLGTMGLMMSASPDEGVLLGSVRPSRLPPGRGTLITRERPQQLVQIAWIDPT
;
A
#
# COMPACT_ATOMS: atom_id res chain seq x y z
N MET A 1 14.66 29.45 20.23
CA MET A 1 13.94 29.85 19.03
C MET A 1 14.88 30.67 18.19
N GLU A 2 15.05 30.31 16.93
CA GLU A 2 15.75 31.15 15.97
C GLU A 2 14.87 32.37 15.64
N PHE A 3 15.43 33.56 15.68
CA PHE A 3 14.72 34.81 15.41
C PHE A 3 15.27 35.46 14.14
N LEU A 4 14.43 35.56 13.13
CA LEU A 4 14.70 36.33 11.91
C LEU A 4 14.30 37.78 12.15
N THR A 5 15.28 38.68 12.10
CA THR A 5 15.02 40.11 12.00
C THR A 5 14.20 40.39 10.74
N GLN A 6 13.11 41.12 10.92
CA GLN A 6 12.22 41.56 9.84
C GLN A 6 12.55 43.00 9.46
N PRO A 7 12.23 43.46 8.24
CA PRO A 7 12.47 44.84 7.84
C PRO A 7 11.88 45.83 8.85
N ARG A 8 12.66 46.84 9.23
CA ARG A 8 12.29 47.86 10.22
C ARG A 8 11.00 48.58 9.81
N LEU A 9 10.08 48.74 10.77
CA LEU A 9 8.84 49.49 10.56
C LEU A 9 9.13 50.99 10.43
N ALA A 10 8.42 51.66 9.52
CA ALA A 10 8.51 53.10 9.39
C ALA A 10 8.09 53.80 10.69
N ALA A 11 9.00 54.59 11.27
CA ALA A 11 8.73 55.32 12.49
C ALA A 11 7.73 56.48 12.26
N PRO A 12 6.91 56.85 13.27
CA PRO A 12 6.10 58.05 13.22
C PRO A 12 7.00 59.28 12.99
N GLN A 13 6.74 60.03 11.93
CA GLN A 13 7.50 61.26 11.65
C GLN A 13 6.98 62.40 12.53
N PRO A 14 7.87 63.18 13.18
CA PRO A 14 7.45 64.40 13.87
C PRO A 14 7.06 65.46 12.84
N ALA A 15 6.18 66.39 13.21
CA ALA A 15 5.92 67.56 12.39
C ALA A 15 7.22 68.35 12.18
N GLN A 16 7.48 68.73 10.92
CA GLN A 16 8.62 69.53 10.50
C GLN A 16 8.13 70.89 9.97
N GLY A 17 8.94 71.95 10.16
CA GLY A 17 8.66 73.32 9.72
C GLY A 17 8.49 74.32 10.85
N GLU A 18 8.22 75.58 10.50
CA GLU A 18 8.03 76.69 11.47
C GLU A 18 6.55 77.08 11.56
N ILE A 19 6.06 77.35 12.77
CA ILE A 19 4.71 77.84 12.97
C ILE A 19 4.76 79.36 13.07
N ILE A 20 4.36 80.05 11.98
CA ILE A 20 4.30 81.51 11.92
C ILE A 20 3.00 82.01 12.53
N VAL A 21 3.09 82.78 13.62
CA VAL A 21 1.91 83.29 14.33
C VAL A 21 1.44 84.62 13.72
N LYS A 22 0.12 84.80 13.57
CA LYS A 22 -0.46 86.07 13.10
C LYS A 22 -0.30 87.18 14.15
N PRO A 23 0.03 88.43 13.75
CA PRO A 23 0.10 89.53 14.69
C PRO A 23 -1.28 89.80 15.33
N PRO A 24 -1.31 90.20 16.61
CA PRO A 24 -2.54 90.63 17.29
C PRO A 24 -3.17 91.84 16.56
N PRO A 25 -4.51 91.99 16.64
CA PRO A 25 -5.20 93.08 15.95
C PRO A 25 -4.72 94.45 16.45
N ASP A 26 -4.53 95.38 15.50
CA ASP A 26 -4.18 96.77 15.79
C ASP A 26 -5.36 97.52 16.39
N VAL A 27 -5.06 98.45 17.30
CA VAL A 27 -6.05 99.40 17.80
C VAL A 27 -6.28 100.47 16.72
N PRO A 28 -7.53 100.72 16.27
CA PRO A 28 -7.80 101.74 15.25
C PRO A 28 -7.27 103.11 15.70
N ARG A 29 -6.31 103.67 14.94
CA ARG A 29 -5.74 105.00 15.19
C ARG A 29 -6.81 106.06 15.07
N GLU A 30 -6.84 107.00 16.00
CA GLU A 30 -7.69 108.19 15.90
C GLU A 30 -7.27 108.98 14.65
N THR A 31 -8.15 109.10 13.67
CA THR A 31 -8.09 110.23 12.75
C THR A 31 -8.58 111.45 13.52
N PRO A 32 -7.73 112.45 13.84
CA PRO A 32 -8.22 113.66 14.47
C PRO A 32 -9.19 114.33 13.50
N GLY A 33 -10.47 114.35 13.85
CA GLY A 33 -11.45 115.17 13.17
C GLY A 33 -10.98 116.62 13.22
N ASN A 34 -10.80 117.23 12.05
CA ASN A 34 -10.27 118.58 11.90
C ASN A 34 -11.02 119.54 12.83
N PRO A 35 -10.37 120.23 13.79
CA PRO A 35 -11.06 121.12 14.75
C PRO A 35 -11.80 122.26 14.04
N LEU A 36 -11.38 122.61 12.83
CA LEU A 36 -12.06 123.58 11.97
C LEU A 36 -13.48 123.13 11.58
N ALA A 37 -13.71 121.83 11.39
CA ALA A 37 -15.02 121.29 11.03
C ALA A 37 -16.03 121.30 12.19
N ARG A 38 -15.55 121.34 13.45
CA ARG A 38 -16.39 121.49 14.65
C ARG A 38 -16.74 122.94 14.99
N LEU A 39 -15.95 123.90 14.52
CA LEU A 39 -16.21 125.34 14.71
C LEU A 39 -17.00 125.99 13.57
N LEU A 40 -17.04 125.37 12.39
CA LEU A 40 -17.79 125.87 11.22
C LEU A 40 -19.27 126.21 11.52
N PRO A 41 -20.04 125.39 12.27
CA PRO A 41 -21.43 125.71 12.60
C PRO A 41 -21.56 126.92 13.54
N VAL A 42 -20.61 127.11 14.46
CA VAL A 42 -20.60 128.21 15.44
C VAL A 42 -20.18 129.53 14.78
N ALA A 43 -19.15 129.50 13.92
CA ALA A 43 -18.72 130.65 13.14
C ALA A 43 -19.81 131.14 12.16
N MET A 44 -20.53 130.20 11.55
CA MET A 44 -21.68 130.51 10.69
C MET A 44 -22.84 131.17 11.45
N LEU A 45 -23.10 130.75 12.70
CA LEU A 45 -24.15 131.32 13.55
C LEU A 45 -23.83 132.77 13.98
N VAL A 46 -22.56 133.06 14.27
CA VAL A 46 -22.08 134.42 14.61
C VAL A 46 -22.13 135.34 13.39
N ALA A 47 -21.77 134.84 12.20
CA ALA A 47 -21.85 135.62 10.96
C ALA A 47 -23.31 135.96 10.56
N THR A 48 -24.25 135.04 10.77
CA THR A 48 -25.68 135.31 10.54
C THR A 48 -26.25 136.31 11.55
N ALA A 49 -25.90 136.19 12.83
CA ALA A 49 -26.30 137.18 13.84
C ALA A 49 -25.71 138.58 13.56
N GLY A 50 -24.44 138.65 13.14
CA GLY A 50 -23.76 139.90 12.77
C GLY A 50 -24.39 140.62 11.57
N MET A 51 -24.71 139.89 10.50
CA MET A 51 -25.41 140.48 9.34
C MET A 51 -26.83 140.95 9.67
N MET A 52 -27.55 140.26 10.56
CA MET A 52 -28.89 140.67 10.97
C MET A 52 -28.89 141.94 11.83
N VAL A 53 -27.87 142.11 12.69
CA VAL A 53 -27.67 143.34 13.47
C VAL A 53 -27.32 144.52 12.55
N VAL A 54 -26.47 144.31 11.53
CA VAL A 54 -26.15 145.37 10.55
C VAL A 54 -27.39 145.77 9.75
N TYR A 55 -28.24 144.82 9.35
CA TYR A 55 -29.49 145.10 8.64
C TYR A 55 -30.49 145.92 9.46
N VAL A 56 -30.58 145.68 10.78
CA VAL A 56 -31.51 146.41 11.67
C VAL A 56 -30.93 147.75 12.16
N ALA A 57 -29.61 147.87 12.29
CA ALA A 57 -28.94 149.07 12.83
C ALA A 57 -28.62 150.16 11.78
N SER A 58 -28.58 149.83 10.49
CA SER A 58 -28.32 150.82 9.43
C SER A 58 -29.63 151.45 8.92
N GLY A 59 -30.04 152.54 9.59
CA GLY A 59 -31.21 153.38 9.27
C GLY A 59 -31.07 154.21 7.99
N THR A 60 -30.47 153.67 6.93
CA THR A 60 -30.31 154.33 5.63
C THR A 60 -31.31 153.77 4.62
N SER A 61 -32.12 154.66 4.05
CA SER A 61 -33.26 154.37 3.15
C SER A 61 -32.88 153.80 1.76
N ALA A 62 -31.76 153.09 1.61
CA ALA A 62 -31.20 152.70 0.31
C ALA A 62 -31.06 151.17 0.07
N THR A 63 -31.63 150.29 0.91
CA THR A 63 -31.48 148.82 0.75
C THR A 63 -32.77 148.02 0.90
N ARG A 64 -33.87 148.44 0.25
CA ARG A 64 -35.09 147.63 0.08
C ARG A 64 -35.03 146.73 -1.16
N ASN A 65 -34.08 145.77 -1.19
CA ASN A 65 -34.09 144.68 -2.17
C ASN A 65 -34.42 143.34 -1.47
N PRO A 66 -35.55 142.67 -1.79
CA PRO A 66 -36.01 141.45 -1.10
C PRO A 66 -35.05 140.23 -1.21
N MET A 67 -34.04 140.28 -2.08
CA MET A 67 -32.99 139.25 -2.18
C MET A 67 -32.16 139.06 -0.90
N PHE A 68 -32.00 140.08 -0.07
CA PHE A 68 -31.16 140.00 1.14
C PHE A 68 -31.79 139.22 2.31
N VAL A 69 -33.08 138.86 2.24
CA VAL A 69 -33.78 138.09 3.30
C VAL A 69 -33.75 136.58 3.05
N PHE A 70 -33.44 136.12 1.84
CA PHE A 70 -33.49 134.68 1.48
C PHE A 70 -32.24 133.89 1.94
N PHE A 71 -31.09 134.54 2.06
CA PHE A 71 -29.80 133.90 2.37
C PHE A 71 -29.72 133.26 3.78
N PRO A 72 -30.25 133.88 4.85
CA PRO A 72 -30.22 133.28 6.20
C PRO A 72 -31.05 132.00 6.32
N VAL A 73 -32.17 131.90 5.60
CA VAL A 73 -33.12 130.78 5.72
C VAL A 73 -32.58 129.49 5.10
N MET A 74 -31.92 129.58 3.94
CA MET A 74 -31.35 128.40 3.27
C MET A 74 -30.18 127.80 4.06
N MET A 75 -29.42 128.64 4.75
CA MET A 75 -28.32 128.22 5.63
C MET A 75 -28.81 127.46 6.87
N LEU A 76 -29.96 127.84 7.42
CA LEU A 76 -30.56 127.18 8.59
C LEU A 76 -31.04 125.76 8.24
N ALA A 77 -31.55 125.53 7.02
CA ALA A 77 -31.95 124.21 6.55
C ALA A 77 -30.76 123.23 6.41
N SER A 78 -29.58 123.72 6.00
CA SER A 78 -28.35 122.93 5.90
C SER A 78 -27.81 122.47 7.28
N LEU A 79 -28.01 123.29 8.31
CA LEU A 79 -27.59 122.99 9.69
C LEU A 79 -28.38 121.81 10.29
N ILE A 80 -29.67 121.69 9.96
CA ILE A 80 -30.52 120.59 10.45
C ILE A 80 -30.14 119.26 9.79
N GLY A 81 -29.78 119.29 8.49
CA GLY A 81 -29.33 118.10 7.76
C GLY A 81 -28.01 117.50 8.29
N THR A 82 -27.12 118.32 8.84
CA THR A 82 -25.83 117.89 9.40
C THR A 82 -25.93 117.35 10.84
N LEU A 83 -26.96 117.74 11.60
CA LEU A 83 -27.22 117.18 12.94
C LEU A 83 -27.87 115.79 12.90
N ALA A 84 -28.68 115.50 11.88
CA ALA A 84 -29.35 114.20 11.73
C ALA A 84 -28.39 113.03 11.43
N THR A 85 -27.24 113.29 10.80
CA THR A 85 -26.22 112.27 10.50
C THR A 85 -25.23 112.03 11.65
N GLY A 86 -25.17 112.92 12.65
CA GLY A 86 -24.28 112.80 13.82
C GLY A 86 -24.71 111.80 14.89
N ALA A 87 -25.95 111.29 14.86
CA ALA A 87 -26.54 110.48 15.94
C ALA A 87 -26.37 108.94 15.79
N ARG A 88 -25.55 108.44 14.86
CA ARG A 88 -25.27 106.99 14.67
C ARG A 88 -23.88 106.53 15.18
N GLY A 89 -23.41 107.08 16.30
CA GLY A 89 -22.09 106.77 16.88
C GLY A 89 -22.03 105.53 17.79
N GLY A 90 -22.31 104.32 17.29
CA GLY A 90 -22.38 103.08 18.07
C GLY A 90 -21.47 101.90 17.67
N SER A 91 -20.55 102.02 16.70
CA SER A 91 -19.84 100.86 16.12
C SER A 91 -18.46 100.51 16.73
N ARG A 92 -17.85 101.36 17.57
CA ARG A 92 -16.43 101.21 17.97
C ARG A 92 -16.16 100.08 18.99
N ALA A 93 -17.03 99.89 19.98
CA ALA A 93 -16.86 98.83 20.99
C ALA A 93 -17.23 97.43 20.46
N GLY A 94 -18.15 97.35 19.50
CA GLY A 94 -18.56 96.10 18.85
C GLY A 94 -17.46 95.53 17.96
N GLU A 95 -16.82 96.37 17.15
CA GLU A 95 -15.72 96.00 16.25
C GLU A 95 -14.49 95.49 17.02
N ILE A 96 -14.08 96.17 18.10
CA ILE A 96 -12.95 95.73 18.96
C ILE A 96 -13.25 94.37 19.63
N ASN A 97 -14.46 94.19 20.16
CA ASN A 97 -14.86 92.92 20.78
C ASN A 97 -15.05 91.78 19.77
N GLN A 98 -15.35 92.08 18.51
CA GLN A 98 -15.38 91.10 17.44
C GLN A 98 -13.96 90.68 17.04
N ALA A 99 -13.05 91.63 16.82
CA ALA A 99 -11.65 91.36 16.49
C ALA A 99 -10.93 90.54 17.59
N ARG A 100 -11.18 90.86 18.88
CA ARG A 100 -10.69 90.03 20.02
C ARG A 100 -11.22 88.61 19.99
N ARG A 101 -12.53 88.42 19.75
CA ARG A 101 -13.16 87.09 19.69
C ARG A 101 -12.61 86.25 18.53
N GLU A 102 -12.36 86.86 17.38
CA GLU A 102 -11.75 86.21 16.22
C GLU A 102 -10.30 85.81 16.50
N TYR A 103 -9.52 86.69 17.14
CA TYR A 103 -8.14 86.39 17.51
C TYR A 103 -8.03 85.32 18.59
N PHE A 104 -8.92 85.31 19.61
CA PHE A 104 -8.96 84.23 20.60
C PHE A 104 -9.37 82.88 19.99
N ARG A 105 -10.29 82.88 19.01
CA ARG A 105 -10.61 81.66 18.24
C ARG A 105 -9.39 81.17 17.47
N TYR A 106 -8.62 82.08 16.86
CA TYR A 106 -7.34 81.75 16.23
C TYR A 106 -6.32 81.18 17.24
N LEU A 107 -6.12 81.81 18.39
CA LEU A 107 -5.23 81.30 19.44
C LEU A 107 -5.68 79.92 19.98
N THR A 108 -6.98 79.65 20.02
CA THR A 108 -7.52 78.33 20.42
C THR A 108 -7.22 77.26 19.37
N SER A 109 -7.35 77.60 18.08
CA SER A 109 -6.94 76.71 16.97
C SER A 109 -5.43 76.45 17.00
N LEU A 110 -4.63 77.51 17.17
CA LEU A 110 -3.18 77.43 17.31
C LEU A 110 -2.77 76.55 18.50
N LYS A 111 -3.44 76.69 19.65
CA LYS A 111 -3.21 75.83 20.83
C LYS A 111 -3.50 74.36 20.54
N SER A 112 -4.53 74.06 19.75
CA SER A 112 -4.87 72.70 19.34
C SER A 112 -3.82 72.13 18.38
N GLN A 113 -3.36 72.93 17.41
CA GLN A 113 -2.28 72.56 16.50
C GLN A 113 -0.96 72.29 17.25
N LEU A 114 -0.58 73.15 18.21
CA LEU A 114 0.60 72.95 19.05
C LEU A 114 0.49 71.69 19.92
N ALA A 115 -0.71 71.36 20.41
CA ALA A 115 -0.94 70.12 21.16
C ALA A 115 -0.80 68.89 20.26
N GLU A 116 -1.31 68.93 19.04
CA GLU A 116 -1.14 67.85 18.06
C GLU A 116 0.34 67.65 17.69
N THR A 117 1.09 68.73 17.45
CA THR A 117 2.53 68.65 17.20
C THR A 117 3.28 68.08 18.42
N THR A 118 2.89 68.47 19.63
CA THR A 118 3.44 67.91 20.87
C THR A 118 3.22 66.40 20.96
N ASP A 119 2.00 65.93 20.66
CA ASP A 119 1.66 64.51 20.67
C ASP A 119 2.41 63.73 19.58
N GLN A 120 2.57 64.30 18.38
CA GLN A 120 3.36 63.71 17.30
C GLN A 120 4.85 63.60 17.67
N GLN A 121 5.43 64.67 18.25
CA GLN A 121 6.81 64.67 18.75
C GLN A 121 7.00 63.63 19.85
N ARG A 122 6.07 63.54 20.81
CA ARG A 122 6.10 62.53 21.89
C ARG A 122 6.01 61.12 21.35
N ARG A 123 5.09 60.84 20.42
CA ARG A 123 4.96 59.52 19.77
C ARG A 123 6.21 59.14 18.99
N SER A 124 6.80 60.08 18.25
CA SER A 124 8.02 59.84 17.49
C SER A 124 9.21 59.54 18.41
N LEU A 125 9.43 60.34 19.45
CA LEU A 125 10.53 60.12 20.39
C LEU A 125 10.35 58.86 21.24
N SER A 126 9.11 58.56 21.68
CA SER A 126 8.81 57.34 22.45
C SER A 126 8.84 56.08 21.58
N TRP A 127 8.61 56.22 20.27
CA TRP A 127 8.82 55.13 19.33
C TRP A 127 10.30 54.76 19.28
N HIS A 128 11.19 55.74 19.05
CA HIS A 128 12.62 55.48 18.98
C HIS A 128 13.21 55.08 20.33
N ASN A 129 12.79 55.73 21.42
CA ASN A 129 13.30 55.52 22.77
C ASN A 129 12.16 55.11 23.72
N PRO A 130 11.68 53.86 23.64
CA PRO A 130 10.59 53.35 24.46
C PRO A 130 10.93 53.40 25.96
N GLU A 131 9.89 53.50 26.77
CA GLU A 131 10.04 53.47 28.23
C GLU A 131 10.52 52.08 28.70
N PRO A 132 11.40 51.99 29.72
CA PRO A 132 11.92 50.72 30.22
C PRO A 132 10.85 49.68 30.59
N ALA A 133 9.70 50.15 31.11
CA ALA A 133 8.56 49.30 31.45
C ALA A 133 7.88 48.61 30.26
N LEU A 134 8.11 49.06 29.02
CA LEU A 134 7.54 48.48 27.80
C LEU A 134 8.48 47.48 27.10
N LEU A 135 9.76 47.45 27.47
CA LEU A 135 10.79 46.64 26.81
C LEU A 135 10.43 45.15 26.80
N TRP A 136 9.87 44.62 27.89
CA TRP A 136 9.48 43.21 27.98
C TRP A 136 8.38 42.81 26.98
N ALA A 137 7.51 43.74 26.59
CA ALA A 137 6.45 43.51 25.62
C ALA A 137 6.96 43.53 24.17
N MET A 138 8.08 44.23 23.92
CA MET A 138 8.72 44.29 22.60
C MET A 138 9.47 43.00 22.24
N ILE A 139 9.89 42.22 23.24
CA ILE A 139 10.63 40.97 23.04
C ILE A 139 9.77 39.94 22.31
N GLY A 140 10.25 39.47 21.16
CA GLY A 140 9.56 38.55 20.25
C GLY A 140 8.67 39.26 19.21
N SER A 141 8.56 40.59 19.26
CA SER A 141 7.90 41.38 18.23
C SER A 141 8.87 41.75 17.09
N ARG A 142 8.34 42.33 16.00
CA ARG A 142 9.15 42.83 14.87
C ARG A 142 10.13 43.95 15.25
N ARG A 143 9.94 44.59 16.40
CA ARG A 143 10.78 45.70 16.89
C ARG A 143 11.97 45.25 17.74
N MET A 144 12.05 43.96 18.07
CA MET A 144 13.21 43.39 18.73
C MET A 144 14.37 43.32 17.75
N TRP A 145 15.53 43.84 18.14
CA TRP A 145 16.75 43.87 17.32
C TRP A 145 16.56 44.57 15.97
N GLU A 146 15.77 45.65 15.94
CA GLU A 146 15.44 46.40 14.72
C GLU A 146 16.54 47.37 14.27
N ARG A 147 17.57 47.62 15.10
CA ARG A 147 18.65 48.58 14.82
C ARG A 147 19.94 47.87 14.41
N GLU A 148 20.44 48.19 13.23
CA GLU A 148 21.67 47.64 12.66
C GLU A 148 22.83 48.66 12.74
N PRO A 149 24.11 48.25 12.66
CA PRO A 149 25.26 49.15 12.75
C PRO A 149 25.29 50.31 11.73
N GLY A 150 24.59 50.19 10.61
CA GLY A 150 24.46 51.24 9.59
C GLY A 150 23.39 52.29 9.88
N ASP A 151 22.53 52.08 10.88
CA ASP A 151 21.46 53.01 11.22
C ASP A 151 21.99 54.18 12.06
N GLY A 152 21.50 55.40 11.79
CA GLY A 152 21.90 56.61 12.52
C GLY A 152 21.47 56.65 13.99
N ASP A 153 20.65 55.71 14.45
CA ASP A 153 20.27 55.54 15.87
C ASP A 153 20.87 54.27 16.52
N PHE A 154 21.84 53.63 15.86
CA PHE A 154 22.63 52.55 16.44
C PHE A 154 23.40 53.05 17.67
N GLY A 155 23.30 52.31 18.78
CA GLY A 155 23.92 52.70 20.04
C GLY A 155 23.19 53.81 20.81
N HIS A 156 22.03 54.30 20.34
CA HIS A 156 21.22 55.25 21.10
C HIS A 156 20.50 54.55 22.26
N THR A 157 20.60 55.09 23.47
CA THR A 157 19.90 54.55 24.64
C THR A 157 19.24 55.65 25.46
N ARG A 158 18.10 55.33 26.07
CA ARG A 158 17.30 56.26 26.87
C ARG A 158 17.82 56.31 28.31
N ILE A 159 18.06 57.52 28.83
CA ILE A 159 18.56 57.76 30.19
C ILE A 159 17.50 58.33 31.13
N GLY A 160 16.36 58.78 30.62
CA GLY A 160 15.31 59.42 31.41
C GLY A 160 14.33 60.24 30.59
N THR A 161 13.57 61.11 31.26
CA THR A 161 12.63 62.06 30.65
C THR A 161 12.91 63.48 31.10
N GLY A 162 12.83 64.43 30.18
CA GLY A 162 13.08 65.84 30.46
C GLY A 162 12.42 66.79 29.47
N PRO A 163 12.50 68.11 29.72
CA PRO A 163 11.96 69.09 28.80
C PRO A 163 12.80 69.17 27.52
N LYS A 164 12.16 69.13 26.35
CA LYS A 164 12.81 69.47 25.05
C LYS A 164 12.05 70.59 24.33
N PRO A 165 12.73 71.41 23.51
CA PRO A 165 12.06 72.35 22.63
C PRO A 165 11.05 71.66 21.70
N LEU A 166 9.97 72.36 21.35
CA LEU A 166 8.99 71.89 20.37
C LEU A 166 9.67 71.67 19.01
N SER A 167 9.35 70.57 18.32
CA SER A 167 9.99 70.23 17.03
C SER A 167 9.72 71.25 15.92
N THR A 168 8.64 72.01 16.04
CA THR A 168 8.30 73.14 15.16
C THR A 168 8.43 74.45 15.95
N PRO A 169 9.50 75.24 15.77
CA PRO A 169 9.66 76.47 16.51
C PRO A 169 8.52 77.45 16.18
N VAL A 170 7.98 78.08 17.21
CA VAL A 170 6.91 79.08 17.09
C VAL A 170 7.53 80.44 16.83
N VAL A 171 7.40 80.93 15.60
CA VAL A 171 7.94 82.23 15.19
C VAL A 171 6.91 83.31 15.49
N VAL A 172 7.24 84.18 16.46
CA VAL A 172 6.41 85.30 16.86
C VAL A 172 6.76 86.53 16.01
N PRO A 173 5.78 87.22 15.40
CA PRO A 173 6.03 88.43 14.62
C PRO A 173 6.51 89.58 15.52
N ASP A 174 7.33 90.49 14.97
CA ASP A 174 7.75 91.70 15.67
C ASP A 174 6.54 92.60 15.93
N LEU A 175 6.25 92.86 17.21
CA LEU A 175 5.03 93.54 17.65
C LEU A 175 5.14 95.09 17.60
N GLY A 176 6.26 95.63 17.12
CA GLY A 176 6.48 97.07 17.05
C GLY A 176 6.47 97.77 18.41
N PRO A 177 6.42 99.13 18.45
CA PRO A 177 6.45 99.89 19.70
C PRO A 177 5.22 99.60 20.59
N PRO A 178 5.38 99.54 21.92
CA PRO A 178 4.28 99.29 22.85
C PRO A 178 3.19 100.36 22.70
N GLY A 179 2.01 99.95 22.20
CA GLY A 179 0.84 100.83 22.03
C GLY A 179 0.02 100.63 20.74
N ASN A 180 0.57 99.97 19.71
CA ASN A 180 -0.16 99.75 18.45
C ASN A 180 -1.11 98.54 18.49
N SER A 181 -0.77 97.49 19.23
CA SER A 181 -1.58 96.26 19.32
C SER A 181 -2.38 96.17 20.62
N ASP A 182 -3.49 95.44 20.58
CA ASP A 182 -4.34 95.25 21.76
C ASP A 182 -3.60 94.52 22.91
N PRO A 183 -3.58 95.09 24.14
CA PRO A 183 -2.79 94.56 25.25
C PRO A 183 -3.27 93.20 25.77
N VAL A 184 -4.56 92.88 25.59
CA VAL A 184 -5.15 91.62 26.08
C VAL A 184 -4.74 90.45 25.17
N THR A 185 -4.90 90.61 23.86
CA THR A 185 -4.53 89.59 22.88
C THR A 185 -3.01 89.37 22.78
N SER A 186 -2.21 90.43 22.93
CA SER A 186 -0.74 90.33 22.98
C SER A 186 -0.21 89.63 24.25
N ALA A 187 -0.83 89.86 25.41
CA ALA A 187 -0.47 89.17 26.65
C ALA A 187 -0.78 87.66 26.56
N GLU A 188 -1.94 87.29 26.02
CA GLU A 188 -2.33 85.88 25.86
C GLU A 188 -1.46 85.14 24.83
N LEU A 189 -1.06 85.81 23.74
CA LEU A 189 -0.10 85.27 22.79
C LEU A 189 1.26 84.96 23.45
N ARG A 190 1.82 85.92 24.20
CA ARG A 190 3.10 85.73 24.91
C ARG A 190 3.01 84.59 25.93
N ARG A 191 1.88 84.47 26.63
CA ARG A 191 1.61 83.37 27.56
C ARG A 191 1.58 82.01 26.85
N LEU A 192 0.88 81.92 25.72
CA LEU A 192 0.79 80.70 24.92
C LEU A 192 2.17 80.24 24.46
N VAL A 193 2.97 81.15 23.87
CA VAL A 193 4.32 80.86 23.37
C VAL A 193 5.24 80.38 24.49
N ARG A 194 5.26 81.08 25.64
CA ARG A 194 6.08 80.64 26.80
C ARG A 194 5.66 79.29 27.36
N SER A 195 4.36 78.99 27.37
CA SER A 195 3.85 77.72 27.92
C SER A 195 3.95 76.51 26.98
N ARG A 196 4.21 76.73 25.69
CA ARG A 196 4.19 75.68 24.65
C ARG A 196 5.46 75.61 23.80
N SER A 197 6.46 76.46 24.07
CA SER A 197 7.77 76.41 23.40
C SER A 197 8.62 75.20 23.83
N THR A 198 8.37 74.67 25.02
CA THR A 198 9.02 73.49 25.57
C THR A 198 7.97 72.42 25.89
N VAL A 199 8.29 71.18 25.56
CA VAL A 199 7.45 70.01 25.85
C VAL A 199 8.07 69.26 27.02
N PRO A 200 7.36 69.12 28.15
CA PRO A 200 7.85 68.35 29.30
C PRO A 200 7.76 66.84 29.05
N ASP A 201 8.53 66.09 29.84
CA ASP A 201 8.51 64.62 29.92
C ASP A 201 8.76 63.91 28.58
N LEU A 202 9.70 64.41 27.78
CA LEU A 202 10.14 63.75 26.55
C LEU A 202 11.36 62.86 26.80
N PRO A 203 11.48 61.71 26.10
CA PRO A 203 12.62 60.82 26.23
C PRO A 203 13.95 61.54 25.96
N LEU A 204 14.86 61.44 26.92
CA LEU A 204 16.26 61.85 26.83
C LEU A 204 17.08 60.61 26.44
N SER A 205 17.89 60.73 25.39
CA SER A 205 18.71 59.64 24.87
C SER A 205 20.14 60.12 24.61
N ILE A 206 21.09 59.22 24.78
CA ILE A 206 22.52 59.43 24.49
C ILE A 206 22.98 58.46 23.40
N ALA A 207 23.91 58.91 22.55
CA ALA A 207 24.56 58.08 21.55
C ALA A 207 25.83 57.46 22.16
N LEU A 208 25.78 56.18 22.54
CA LEU A 208 26.92 55.53 23.19
C LEU A 208 28.15 55.41 22.28
N THR A 209 27.93 55.27 20.98
CA THR A 209 28.99 55.13 19.97
C THR A 209 29.82 56.39 19.78
N GLU A 210 29.32 57.55 20.19
CA GLU A 210 30.05 58.83 20.18
C GLU A 210 30.86 59.07 21.48
N LEU A 211 30.66 58.23 22.51
CA LEU A 211 31.23 58.38 23.84
C LEU A 211 32.13 57.18 24.17
N ASN A 212 33.36 57.42 24.63
CA ASN A 212 34.26 56.36 25.07
C ASN A 212 34.02 56.01 26.54
N THR A 213 33.79 57.01 27.40
CA THR A 213 33.63 56.81 28.85
C THR A 213 32.48 57.64 29.42
N ILE A 214 31.55 56.96 30.08
CA ILE A 214 30.42 57.54 30.80
C ILE A 214 30.57 57.21 32.28
N VAL A 215 30.51 58.23 33.13
CA VAL A 215 30.54 58.05 34.59
C VAL A 215 29.16 58.38 35.15
N ILE A 216 28.62 57.44 35.93
CA ILE A 216 27.37 57.61 36.67
C ILE A 216 27.72 57.76 38.16
N ASP A 217 27.41 58.92 38.71
CA ASP A 217 27.63 59.33 40.10
C ASP A 217 26.28 59.42 40.84
N GLY A 218 26.28 59.28 42.17
CA GLY A 218 25.07 59.20 42.99
C GLY A 218 25.06 58.02 43.96
N GLU A 219 23.91 57.75 44.59
CA GLU A 219 23.75 56.54 45.41
C GLU A 219 23.91 55.29 44.53
N ALA A 220 24.69 54.30 44.99
CA ALA A 220 25.02 53.12 44.19
C ALA A 220 23.78 52.33 43.75
N THR A 221 22.70 52.37 44.52
CA THR A 221 21.39 51.76 44.23
C THR A 221 20.71 52.41 43.03
N ASP A 222 20.67 53.74 43.00
CA ASP A 222 20.07 54.54 41.94
C ASP A 222 20.90 54.47 40.65
N GLY A 223 22.22 54.59 40.75
CA GLY A 223 23.12 54.46 39.61
C GLY A 223 23.04 53.08 38.96
N ARG A 224 23.00 51.98 39.74
CA ARG A 224 22.77 50.62 39.21
C ARG A 224 21.41 50.48 38.54
N SER A 225 20.37 51.13 39.09
CA SER A 225 19.01 51.08 38.53
C SER A 225 18.93 51.76 37.16
N LEU A 226 19.65 52.87 36.98
CA LEU A 226 19.82 53.53 35.69
C LEU A 226 20.61 52.67 34.70
N ILE A 227 21.74 52.09 35.12
CA ILE A 227 22.55 51.22 34.26
C ILE A 227 21.74 50.01 33.78
N ARG A 228 20.94 49.36 34.65
CA ARG A 228 20.05 48.26 34.24
C ARG A 228 19.06 48.68 33.15
N ALA A 229 18.46 49.87 33.29
CA ALA A 229 17.55 50.42 32.28
C ALA A 229 18.25 50.62 30.93
N LEU A 230 19.46 51.19 30.96
CA LEU A 230 20.30 51.41 29.77
C LEU A 230 20.65 50.09 29.07
N LEU A 231 21.13 49.09 29.81
CA LEU A 231 21.53 47.80 29.26
C LEU A 231 20.34 47.02 28.69
N CYS A 232 19.20 47.01 29.39
CA CYS A 232 17.99 46.36 28.88
C CYS A 232 17.47 47.03 27.61
N HIS A 233 17.50 48.36 27.53
CA HIS A 233 17.12 49.09 26.32
C HIS A 233 18.04 48.71 25.14
N LEU A 234 19.37 48.69 25.36
CA LEU A 234 20.33 48.29 24.33
C LEU A 234 20.13 46.84 23.85
N ALA A 235 19.95 45.89 24.79
CA ALA A 235 19.82 44.47 24.47
C ALA A 235 18.52 44.13 23.72
N VAL A 236 17.45 44.91 23.91
CA VAL A 236 16.18 44.73 23.19
C VAL A 236 16.25 45.37 21.79
N MET A 237 16.93 46.51 21.63
CA MET A 237 16.97 47.23 20.37
C MET A 237 18.03 46.74 19.38
N HIS A 238 19.13 46.11 19.85
CA HIS A 238 20.25 45.66 19.01
C HIS A 238 20.45 44.15 19.12
N GLY A 239 20.87 43.49 18.04
CA GLY A 239 21.21 42.07 18.05
C GLY A 239 22.51 41.77 18.82
N PRO A 240 22.69 40.55 19.37
CA PRO A 240 23.91 40.17 20.08
C PRO A 240 25.12 39.93 19.16
N GLU A 241 24.92 39.87 17.84
CA GLU A 241 26.01 39.85 16.85
C GLU A 241 26.61 41.24 16.63
N ASP A 242 25.80 42.31 16.77
CA ASP A 242 26.20 43.69 16.54
C ASP A 242 26.65 44.42 17.82
N LEU A 243 26.04 44.11 18.96
CA LEU A 243 26.33 44.73 20.25
C LEU A 243 26.51 43.67 21.35
N ARG A 244 27.56 43.79 22.15
CA ARG A 244 27.84 42.92 23.30
C ARG A 244 27.85 43.70 24.61
N ILE A 245 27.48 43.03 25.69
CA ILE A 245 27.45 43.60 27.03
C ILE A 245 28.37 42.79 27.92
N ALA A 246 29.39 43.44 28.46
CA ALA A 246 30.34 42.83 29.38
C ALA A 246 30.36 43.55 30.73
N ALA A 247 30.80 42.84 31.77
CA ALA A 247 30.86 43.37 33.13
C ALA A 247 32.23 43.09 33.75
N ALA A 248 32.87 44.13 34.29
CA ALA A 248 34.06 44.04 35.13
C ALA A 248 33.66 44.40 36.57
N VAL A 249 33.53 43.38 37.42
CA VAL A 249 32.89 43.50 38.74
C VAL A 249 33.70 42.79 39.82
N ASP A 250 33.69 43.36 41.03
CA ASP A 250 34.27 42.75 42.22
C ASP A 250 33.37 41.59 42.70
N PRO A 251 33.92 40.50 43.30
CA PRO A 251 33.11 39.45 43.94
C PRO A 251 31.95 39.94 44.83
N LEU A 252 32.10 41.09 45.51
CA LEU A 252 31.06 41.69 46.34
C LEU A 252 29.90 42.29 45.53
N THR A 253 30.18 42.89 44.37
CA THR A 253 29.17 43.53 43.50
C THR A 253 28.66 42.59 42.40
N ALA A 254 29.35 41.48 42.13
CA ALA A 254 29.00 40.51 41.08
C ALA A 254 27.56 39.98 41.18
N ARG A 255 27.01 39.86 42.39
CA ARG A 255 25.62 39.42 42.61
C ARG A 255 24.58 40.38 42.00
N GLU A 256 24.87 41.67 41.97
CA GLU A 256 23.98 42.70 41.40
C GLU A 256 23.86 42.60 39.87
N TRP A 257 24.80 41.91 39.23
CA TRP A 257 24.94 41.73 37.78
C TRP A 257 24.72 40.29 37.31
N ASP A 258 24.41 39.35 38.22
CA ASP A 258 24.21 37.93 37.89
C ASP A 258 23.07 37.70 36.88
N TRP A 259 22.12 38.63 36.76
CA TRP A 259 21.04 38.60 35.77
C TRP A 259 21.54 38.66 34.31
N LEU A 260 22.74 39.21 34.07
CA LEU A 260 23.35 39.32 32.73
C LEU A 260 23.57 37.95 32.07
N LYS A 261 23.73 36.87 32.85
CA LYS A 261 23.91 35.50 32.32
C LYS A 261 22.82 35.01 31.37
N TRP A 262 21.64 35.63 31.46
CA TRP A 262 20.48 35.33 30.62
C TRP A 262 20.47 36.14 29.32
N LEU A 263 21.22 37.25 29.23
CA LEU A 263 21.30 38.01 27.99
C LEU A 263 22.18 37.28 26.97
N PRO A 264 21.68 37.06 25.74
CA PRO A 264 22.52 36.57 24.64
C PRO A 264 23.73 37.47 24.36
N HIS A 265 23.59 38.77 24.58
CA HIS A 265 24.63 39.80 24.44
C HIS A 265 25.80 39.64 25.41
N HIS A 266 25.61 38.85 26.48
CA HIS A 266 26.62 38.59 27.50
C HIS A 266 27.39 37.28 27.26
N HIS A 267 27.17 36.61 26.13
CA HIS A 267 27.84 35.36 25.76
C HIS A 267 29.05 35.62 24.86
N HIS A 268 30.17 34.96 25.13
CA HIS A 268 31.37 35.01 24.31
C HIS A 268 31.14 34.27 22.98
N PRO A 269 31.56 34.80 21.82
CA PRO A 269 31.27 34.18 20.53
C PRO A 269 32.06 32.89 20.27
N HIS A 270 33.26 32.83 20.83
CA HIS A 270 34.26 31.82 20.50
C HIS A 270 34.78 31.07 21.72
N ALA A 271 34.14 31.20 22.88
CA ALA A 271 34.60 30.55 24.10
C ALA A 271 33.44 29.91 24.83
N VAL A 272 33.67 28.70 25.35
CA VAL A 272 32.67 27.90 26.07
C VAL A 272 33.25 27.44 27.41
N ASP A 273 32.38 27.30 28.40
CA ASP A 273 32.67 26.68 29.69
C ASP A 273 31.66 25.53 29.95
N ASP A 274 31.69 24.92 31.13
CA ASP A 274 30.82 23.77 31.47
C ASP A 274 29.31 24.12 31.44
N GLY A 275 28.97 25.41 31.41
CA GLY A 275 27.60 25.94 31.33
C GLY A 275 27.15 26.35 29.92
N GLY A 276 28.00 26.22 28.89
CA GLY A 276 27.71 26.65 27.52
C GLY A 276 28.62 27.79 27.06
N PRO A 277 28.16 28.77 26.26
CA PRO A 277 28.95 29.95 25.94
C PRO A 277 29.46 30.63 27.22
N ALA A 278 30.76 30.95 27.25
CA ALA A 278 31.37 31.62 28.39
C ALA A 278 30.74 33.00 28.57
N ARG A 279 30.45 33.39 29.82
CA ARG A 279 29.85 34.68 30.13
C ARG A 279 30.92 35.78 30.15
N LEU A 280 30.60 36.97 29.64
CA LEU A 280 31.50 38.12 29.56
C LEU A 280 31.62 38.88 30.91
N THR A 281 31.74 38.14 32.01
CA THR A 281 31.98 38.69 33.35
C THR A 281 33.44 38.46 33.75
N TYR A 282 34.11 39.52 34.15
CA TYR A 282 35.54 39.53 34.47
C TYR A 282 35.79 40.13 35.86
N HIS A 283 36.81 39.62 36.55
CA HIS A 283 37.23 40.11 37.86
C HIS A 283 38.29 41.22 37.80
N SER A 284 38.82 41.51 36.61
CA SER A 284 39.75 42.62 36.36
C SER A 284 39.51 43.21 34.98
N LEU A 285 39.83 44.50 34.82
CA LEU A 285 39.74 45.17 33.53
C LEU A 285 40.70 44.57 32.49
N THR A 286 41.91 44.19 32.92
CA THR A 286 42.91 43.56 32.05
C THR A 286 42.44 42.22 31.47
N ALA A 287 41.67 41.45 32.23
CA ALA A 287 41.08 40.20 31.75
C ALA A 287 39.98 40.46 30.71
N ALA A 288 39.17 41.51 30.92
CA ALA A 288 38.14 41.93 29.97
C ALA A 288 38.76 42.40 28.64
N GLU A 289 39.79 43.24 28.70
CA GLU A 289 40.54 43.75 27.53
C GLU A 289 41.10 42.63 26.65
N THR A 290 41.70 41.62 27.28
CA THR A 290 42.30 40.49 26.56
C THR A 290 41.25 39.67 25.82
N ALA A 291 40.08 39.48 26.42
CA ALA A 291 38.98 38.73 25.81
C ALA A 291 38.28 39.50 24.67
N PHE A 292 38.28 40.84 24.69
CA PHE A 292 37.65 41.65 23.63
C PHE A 292 38.47 41.76 22.34
N ALA A 293 39.78 41.50 22.39
CA ALA A 293 40.62 41.45 21.18
C ALA A 293 40.11 40.43 20.14
N ASP A 294 39.40 39.39 20.59
CA ASP A 294 38.81 38.34 19.75
C ASP A 294 37.38 38.70 19.25
N CYS A 295 36.80 39.84 19.67
CA CYS A 295 35.42 40.25 19.39
C CYS A 295 35.29 41.38 18.32
N ASN A 296 36.21 41.43 17.35
CA ASN A 296 36.43 42.57 16.43
C ASN A 296 35.23 43.02 15.56
N SER A 297 34.11 42.29 15.51
CA SER A 297 32.96 42.61 14.65
C SER A 297 31.77 43.25 15.36
N SER A 298 31.79 43.40 16.69
CA SER A 298 30.65 43.89 17.49
C SER A 298 31.04 45.06 18.39
N HIS A 299 30.14 46.03 18.58
CA HIS A 299 30.34 47.11 19.56
C HIS A 299 30.21 46.58 20.99
N VAL A 300 31.19 46.83 21.86
CA VAL A 300 31.21 46.27 23.23
C VAL A 300 30.90 47.36 24.26
N VAL A 301 29.83 47.14 25.04
CA VAL A 301 29.49 47.97 26.20
C VAL A 301 30.02 47.30 27.47
N LEU A 302 31.01 47.93 28.11
CA LEU A 302 31.64 47.43 29.33
C LEU A 302 31.13 48.19 30.56
N VAL A 303 30.57 47.45 31.52
CA VAL A 303 30.11 48.00 32.80
C VAL A 303 31.17 47.78 33.87
N ILE A 304 31.52 48.82 34.62
CA ILE A 304 32.46 48.79 35.74
C ILE A 304 31.73 49.19 37.02
N ASP A 305 31.57 48.24 37.95
CA ASP A 305 30.99 48.44 39.29
C ASP A 305 31.99 47.95 40.34
N SER A 306 33.12 48.66 40.42
CA SER A 306 34.21 48.47 41.39
C SER A 306 35.06 49.74 41.47
N ASP A 307 35.85 49.89 42.53
CA ASP A 307 36.81 51.02 42.67
C ASP A 307 37.97 50.98 41.64
N LEU A 308 38.00 49.97 40.77
CA LEU A 308 39.03 49.73 39.76
C LEU A 308 38.70 50.47 38.44
N ILE A 309 38.67 51.81 38.48
CA ILE A 309 38.61 52.63 37.26
C ILE A 309 40.02 53.13 36.92
N PRO A 310 40.62 52.75 35.78
CA PRO A 310 41.96 53.21 35.44
C PRO A 310 42.00 54.70 35.13
N ARG A 311 43.13 55.34 35.46
CA ARG A 311 43.50 56.64 34.89
C ARG A 311 43.82 56.44 33.40
N ARG A 312 42.94 56.91 32.52
CA ARG A 312 43.09 57.06 31.05
C ARG A 312 43.70 55.83 30.35
N ARG A 313 42.84 54.90 29.92
CA ARG A 313 43.16 53.92 28.87
C ARG A 313 41.97 53.77 27.92
N GLN A 314 42.23 53.94 26.64
CA GLN A 314 41.24 53.73 25.58
C GLN A 314 41.23 52.23 25.25
N LEU A 315 40.05 51.60 25.31
CA LEU A 315 39.89 50.22 24.88
C LEU A 315 40.14 50.13 23.36
N PRO A 316 40.86 49.11 22.85
CA PRO A 316 41.00 48.90 21.42
C PRO A 316 39.67 48.42 20.80
N GLY A 317 39.26 49.04 19.68
CA GLY A 317 38.02 48.70 18.95
C GLY A 317 36.82 49.61 19.27
N ALA A 318 35.64 49.27 18.75
CA ALA A 318 34.41 50.00 19.02
C ALA A 318 33.85 49.61 20.40
N ALA A 319 34.34 50.22 21.49
CA ALA A 319 33.90 49.91 22.85
C ALA A 319 33.59 51.15 23.68
N THR A 320 32.52 51.08 24.49
CA THR A 320 32.07 52.16 25.39
C THR A 320 32.07 51.66 26.83
N THR A 321 32.67 52.43 27.73
CA THR A 321 32.75 52.09 29.16
C THR A 321 31.73 52.89 29.97
N ILE A 322 30.94 52.20 30.79
CA ILE A 322 30.00 52.78 31.75
C ILE A 322 30.49 52.44 33.16
N ALA A 323 30.91 53.45 33.91
CA ALA A 323 31.49 53.27 35.23
C ALA A 323 30.62 53.90 36.33
N LEU A 324 30.40 53.17 37.43
CA LEU A 324 29.70 53.66 38.62
C LEU A 324 30.70 54.19 39.65
N GLY A 325 30.54 55.44 40.11
CA GLY A 325 31.24 55.95 41.30
C GLY A 325 31.63 57.44 41.27
N THR A 326 32.05 57.96 42.43
CA THR A 326 32.27 59.39 42.65
C THR A 326 33.48 59.94 41.88
N ALA A 327 33.22 60.87 40.96
CA ALA A 327 34.24 61.52 40.13
C ALA A 327 34.83 62.74 40.85
N ARG A 328 35.98 62.60 41.52
CA ARG A 328 36.82 63.76 41.87
C ARG A 328 38.12 63.86 41.07
N ASP A 329 38.45 62.88 40.23
CA ASP A 329 39.78 62.77 39.60
C ASP A 329 39.75 62.10 38.20
N ARG A 330 38.62 62.13 37.47
CA ARG A 330 38.35 61.27 36.31
C ARG A 330 38.04 62.06 35.03
N VAL A 331 38.74 61.76 33.93
CA VAL A 331 38.41 62.23 32.58
C VAL A 331 37.30 61.32 32.02
N ALA A 332 36.10 61.86 31.82
CA ALA A 332 34.98 61.17 31.17
C ALA A 332 34.38 62.08 30.11
N ASP A 333 33.82 61.49 29.05
CA ASP A 333 33.16 62.25 27.98
C ASP A 333 31.78 62.75 28.42
N LEU A 334 31.15 62.04 29.38
CA LEU A 334 29.88 62.41 29.98
C LEU A 334 29.82 62.01 31.47
N HIS A 335 29.51 62.98 32.34
CA HIS A 335 29.27 62.77 33.76
C HIS A 335 27.78 62.94 34.09
N ILE A 336 27.13 61.85 34.50
CA ILE A 336 25.72 61.82 34.90
C ILE A 336 25.66 61.67 36.42
N VAL A 337 24.99 62.58 37.10
CA VAL A 337 24.73 62.52 38.54
C VAL A 337 23.25 62.21 38.76
N VAL A 338 22.96 61.15 39.51
CA VAL A 338 21.61 60.78 39.94
C VAL A 338 21.48 61.12 41.43
N SER A 339 20.62 62.10 41.76
CA SER A 339 20.38 62.54 43.13
C SER A 339 18.90 62.85 43.32
N ASP A 340 18.29 62.33 44.38
CA ASP A 340 16.88 62.59 44.76
C ASP A 340 15.87 62.43 43.61
N GLY A 341 16.06 61.44 42.73
CA GLY A 341 15.17 61.20 41.58
C GLY A 341 15.33 62.22 40.44
N HIS A 342 16.40 63.01 40.45
CA HIS A 342 16.76 63.94 39.38
C HIS A 342 18.02 63.48 38.64
N LEU A 343 17.97 63.65 37.32
CA LEU A 343 19.07 63.42 36.39
C LEU A 343 19.78 64.75 36.12
N VAL A 344 21.04 64.84 36.54
CA VAL A 344 21.88 66.03 36.37
C VAL A 344 23.09 65.66 35.52
N VAL A 345 23.45 66.50 34.55
CA VAL A 345 24.71 66.36 33.81
C VAL A 345 25.70 67.39 34.34
N ARG A 346 26.86 66.92 34.77
CA ARG A 346 27.96 67.76 35.24
C ARG A 346 28.83 68.18 34.07
N ARG A 347 28.94 69.49 33.83
CA ARG A 347 29.82 70.09 32.82
C ARG A 347 30.85 70.98 33.51
N ASP A 348 31.92 71.34 32.79
CA ASP A 348 32.96 72.24 33.29
C ASP A 348 32.44 73.65 33.62
N ASP A 349 31.31 74.06 33.03
CA ASP A 349 30.64 75.36 33.22
C ASP A 349 29.49 75.33 34.26
N GLY A 350 29.20 74.16 34.86
CA GLY A 350 28.19 74.00 35.92
C GLY A 350 27.39 72.70 35.83
N ASP A 351 26.63 72.37 36.89
CA ASP A 351 25.71 71.23 36.93
C ASP A 351 24.35 71.64 36.30
N GLU A 352 23.89 70.91 35.27
CA GLU A 352 22.63 71.16 34.55
C GLU A 352 21.60 70.06 34.85
N ALA A 353 20.45 70.42 35.41
CA ALA A 353 19.36 69.47 35.65
C ALA A 353 18.59 69.16 34.36
N LEU A 354 18.62 67.90 33.92
CA LEU A 354 17.99 67.46 32.67
C LEU A 354 16.58 66.89 32.85
N GLY A 355 16.25 66.29 33.99
CA GLY A 355 14.93 65.71 34.21
C GLY A 355 14.90 64.58 35.23
N CYS A 356 14.07 63.56 34.99
CA CYS A 356 13.95 62.36 35.82
C CYS A 356 14.72 61.19 35.19
N PRO A 357 15.53 60.43 35.94
CA PRO A 357 16.27 59.29 35.42
C PRO A 357 15.33 58.09 35.18
N ASP A 358 15.65 57.28 34.16
CA ASP A 358 15.03 55.98 34.00
C ASP A 358 15.56 55.01 35.07
N ALA A 359 14.73 54.11 35.59
CA ALA A 359 15.12 53.15 36.62
C ALA A 359 14.55 51.75 36.34
N MET A 360 15.37 50.72 36.51
CA MET A 360 14.95 49.32 36.52
C MET A 360 15.50 48.56 37.72
N THR A 361 14.62 47.87 38.43
CA THR A 361 15.01 46.95 39.50
C THR A 361 15.72 45.71 38.94
N ALA A 362 16.51 45.01 39.76
CA ALA A 362 17.15 43.75 39.36
C ALA A 362 16.13 42.69 38.88
N GLY A 363 14.95 42.63 39.49
CA GLY A 363 13.87 41.71 39.10
C GLY A 363 13.28 42.02 37.73
N GLN A 364 13.08 43.30 37.39
CA GLN A 364 12.62 43.71 36.06
C GLN A 364 13.68 43.42 34.99
N ALA A 365 14.95 43.70 35.27
CA ALA A 365 16.06 43.40 34.36
C ALA A 365 16.19 41.88 34.11
N LEU A 366 16.05 41.07 35.17
CA LEU A 366 16.04 39.61 35.08
C LEU A 366 14.87 39.09 34.22
N ALA A 367 13.67 39.69 34.35
CA ALA A 367 12.51 39.31 33.56
C ALA A 367 12.70 39.59 32.06
N VAL A 368 13.25 40.77 31.72
CA VAL A 368 13.66 41.13 30.35
C VAL A 368 14.69 40.13 29.84
N ALA A 369 15.76 39.89 30.60
CA ALA A 369 16.85 39.02 30.16
C ALA A 369 16.41 37.56 29.95
N ARG A 370 15.61 36.98 30.85
CA ARG A 370 15.05 35.62 30.69
C ARG A 370 14.06 35.49 29.54
N ARG A 371 13.35 36.56 29.19
CA ARG A 371 12.46 36.56 28.03
C ARG A 371 13.27 36.61 26.74
N LEU A 372 14.35 37.41 26.73
CA LEU A 372 15.28 37.54 25.61
C LEU A 372 16.11 36.26 25.40
N SER A 373 16.47 35.53 26.47
CA SER A 373 17.31 34.32 26.44
C SER A 373 16.75 33.17 25.59
N ARG A 374 15.46 33.23 25.23
CA ARG A 374 14.76 32.24 24.40
C ARG A 374 15.09 32.38 22.91
N PHE A 375 15.60 33.55 22.50
CA PHE A 375 15.86 33.91 21.12
C PHE A 375 17.35 33.80 20.79
N ARG A 376 17.67 33.29 19.61
CA ARG A 376 19.02 33.28 19.02
C ARG A 376 18.96 33.89 17.62
N PRO A 377 19.93 34.74 17.24
CA PRO A 377 20.03 35.22 15.86
C PRO A 377 20.28 34.06 14.91
N ILE A 378 19.71 34.13 13.70
CA ILE A 378 20.04 33.21 12.61
C ILE A 378 21.30 33.73 11.94
N SER A 379 22.41 33.03 12.13
CA SER A 379 23.66 33.36 11.44
C SER A 379 23.54 32.97 9.96
N THR A 380 23.30 33.94 9.09
CA THR A 380 23.58 33.77 7.64
C THR A 380 24.16 35.04 7.05
N PRO A 381 25.31 34.96 6.35
CA PRO A 381 25.88 36.09 5.63
C PRO A 381 25.11 36.34 4.32
N SER A 382 24.95 37.62 4.01
CA SER A 382 24.73 38.21 2.68
C SER A 382 23.51 37.77 1.84
N ALA A 383 22.65 38.77 1.64
CA ALA A 383 21.66 38.95 0.59
C ALA A 383 21.80 38.08 -0.69
N ALA A 384 20.86 37.15 -0.90
CA ALA A 384 20.34 36.77 -2.22
C ALA A 384 18.95 36.11 -2.04
N VAL A 385 17.95 36.64 -2.75
CA VAL A 385 16.62 36.08 -3.09
C VAL A 385 16.03 35.06 -2.09
N ARG A 386 15.17 35.54 -1.17
CA ARG A 386 14.41 34.69 -0.23
C ARG A 386 13.24 33.98 -0.94
N ILE A 387 13.44 32.71 -1.30
CA ILE A 387 12.40 31.67 -1.16
C ILE A 387 12.50 31.20 0.31
N PRO A 388 11.41 31.03 1.07
CA PRO A 388 11.53 30.49 2.42
C PRO A 388 12.21 29.11 2.35
N PRO A 389 13.25 28.83 3.17
CA PRO A 389 13.80 27.48 3.24
C PRO A 389 12.66 26.53 3.66
N SER A 390 12.51 25.43 2.94
CA SER A 390 11.50 24.41 3.23
C SER A 390 11.62 23.98 4.69
N ILE A 391 10.53 24.15 5.45
CA ILE A 391 10.47 23.61 6.81
C ILE A 391 10.66 22.09 6.69
N PRO A 392 11.66 21.49 7.37
CA PRO A 392 11.84 20.04 7.39
C PRO A 392 10.54 19.35 7.79
N TRP A 393 10.18 18.26 7.11
CA TRP A 393 8.91 17.55 7.35
C TRP A 393 8.64 17.23 8.83
N PRO A 394 9.61 16.81 9.67
CA PRO A 394 9.40 16.63 11.10
C PRO A 394 8.87 17.87 11.82
N GLN A 395 9.48 19.03 11.54
CA GLN A 395 9.08 20.31 12.12
C GLN A 395 7.68 20.71 11.63
N LEU A 396 7.36 20.42 10.36
CA LEU A 396 6.03 20.63 9.79
C LEU A 396 4.96 19.80 10.52
N MET A 397 5.30 18.59 10.95
CA MET A 397 4.43 17.69 11.72
C MET A 397 4.42 17.97 13.23
N GLY A 398 5.05 19.06 13.67
CA GLY A 398 5.05 19.50 15.08
C GLY A 398 5.94 18.67 16.01
N SER A 399 6.94 17.95 15.51
CA SER A 399 7.98 17.39 16.39
C SER A 399 8.97 18.51 16.75
N ASP A 400 8.87 19.02 17.97
CA ASP A 400 9.93 19.85 18.56
C ASP A 400 11.23 19.05 18.54
N GLY A 401 12.34 19.63 18.10
CA GLY A 401 13.63 18.97 17.89
C GLY A 401 14.35 18.48 19.16
N GLY A 402 13.62 17.93 20.13
CA GLY A 402 14.13 17.13 21.23
C GLY A 402 14.62 15.76 20.76
N ASP A 403 15.36 15.08 21.62
CA ASP A 403 16.14 13.87 21.35
C ASP A 403 15.38 12.78 20.55
N GLY A 404 15.73 12.64 19.26
CA GLY A 404 15.19 11.61 18.37
C GLY A 404 13.81 11.94 17.78
N LEU A 405 13.53 11.42 16.59
CA LEU A 405 12.22 11.52 15.96
C LEU A 405 11.21 10.63 16.70
N ASP A 406 10.81 11.00 17.93
CA ASP A 406 9.73 10.32 18.65
C ASP A 406 8.38 10.90 18.21
N LEU A 407 7.93 10.48 17.02
CA LEU A 407 6.59 10.83 16.50
C LEU A 407 5.46 10.11 17.24
N LEU A 408 5.80 9.14 18.09
CA LEU A 408 4.88 8.17 18.70
C LEU A 408 4.73 8.35 20.21
N GLY A 409 5.40 9.35 20.80
CA GLY A 409 5.10 9.83 22.14
C GLY A 409 3.62 10.23 22.27
N PRO A 410 3.04 10.19 23.48
CA PRO A 410 1.62 10.43 23.70
C PRO A 410 1.24 11.86 23.32
N ARG A 411 0.85 12.11 22.07
CA ARG A 411 0.31 13.39 21.63
C ARG A 411 -1.10 13.56 22.22
N PRO A 412 -1.34 14.54 23.10
CA PRO A 412 -2.65 14.74 23.73
C PRO A 412 -3.75 15.21 22.74
N ALA A 413 -3.37 15.54 21.49
CA ALA A 413 -4.22 16.25 20.54
C ALA A 413 -5.25 15.40 19.79
N LEU A 414 -5.14 14.05 19.79
CA LEU A 414 -6.03 13.18 19.00
C LEU A 414 -7.33 12.76 19.71
N ARG A 415 -7.69 13.39 20.83
CA ARG A 415 -8.91 13.08 21.58
C ARG A 415 -10.12 13.99 21.29
N ARG A 416 -10.03 14.91 20.33
CA ARG A 416 -11.18 15.75 19.92
C ARG A 416 -11.40 15.69 18.41
N PHE A 417 -12.67 15.52 18.02
CA PHE A 417 -13.16 15.31 16.66
C PHE A 417 -12.67 16.34 15.61
N ASP A 418 -12.23 17.54 16.02
CA ASP A 418 -11.83 18.62 15.10
C ASP A 418 -10.61 18.30 14.22
N GLY A 419 -9.67 17.45 14.69
CA GLY A 419 -8.41 17.16 13.97
C GLY A 419 -8.39 15.90 13.09
N MET A 420 -9.47 15.10 13.08
CA MET A 420 -9.49 13.81 12.38
C MET A 420 -9.55 13.97 10.85
N LEU A 421 -8.85 13.11 10.12
CA LEU A 421 -8.70 13.12 8.64
C LEU A 421 -8.13 14.43 8.08
N SER A 422 -7.26 15.10 8.83
CA SER A 422 -6.57 16.31 8.38
C SER A 422 -5.06 16.20 8.58
N VAL A 423 -4.30 16.79 7.67
CA VAL A 423 -2.84 16.70 7.67
C VAL A 423 -2.20 17.94 7.11
N THR A 424 -1.07 18.35 7.67
CA THR A 424 -0.27 19.45 7.10
C THR A 424 0.52 18.96 5.88
N ILE A 425 0.33 19.61 4.74
CA ILE A 425 0.92 19.23 3.45
C ILE A 425 2.09 20.12 3.02
N GLY A 426 2.21 21.33 3.59
CA GLY A 426 3.25 22.28 3.22
C GLY A 426 3.12 23.63 3.92
N VAL A 427 3.78 24.64 3.36
CA VAL A 427 3.78 26.03 3.86
C VAL A 427 3.36 27.03 2.80
N SER A 428 2.57 28.03 3.18
CA SER A 428 2.14 29.13 2.32
C SER A 428 3.28 30.12 2.05
N GLU A 429 3.07 31.09 1.15
CA GLU A 429 4.04 32.16 0.87
C GLU A 429 4.36 33.03 2.10
N ILE A 430 3.46 33.05 3.09
CA ILE A 430 3.57 33.83 4.34
C ILE A 430 4.22 32.98 5.46
N GLY A 431 4.54 31.71 5.19
CA GLY A 431 5.14 30.78 6.14
C GLY A 431 4.15 30.05 7.05
N GLU A 432 2.84 30.17 6.78
CA GLU A 432 1.80 29.46 7.52
C GLU A 432 1.66 28.01 7.07
N ARG A 433 1.27 27.11 7.97
CA ARG A 433 1.06 25.69 7.66
C ARG A 433 -0.21 25.51 6.82
N VAL A 434 -0.08 24.84 5.68
CA VAL A 434 -1.22 24.49 4.83
C VAL A 434 -1.70 23.09 5.20
N VAL A 435 -2.97 23.00 5.60
CA VAL A 435 -3.63 21.76 6.02
C VAL A 435 -4.55 21.29 4.91
N LEU A 436 -4.50 20.00 4.58
CA LEU A 436 -5.50 19.33 3.78
C LEU A 436 -6.46 18.58 4.71
N ASP A 437 -7.74 18.94 4.68
CA ASP A 437 -8.79 18.30 5.47
C ASP A 437 -9.74 17.57 4.53
N ILE A 438 -9.70 16.24 4.54
CA ILE A 438 -10.51 15.41 3.63
C ILE A 438 -11.87 15.03 4.24
N LYS A 439 -12.27 15.60 5.39
CA LYS A 439 -13.63 15.42 5.91
C LYS A 439 -14.65 16.01 4.95
N GLU A 440 -15.89 15.58 5.08
CA GLU A 440 -17.00 16.21 4.36
C GLU A 440 -17.20 17.67 4.76
N ALA A 441 -17.72 18.46 3.82
CA ALA A 441 -17.98 19.89 4.05
C ALA A 441 -18.95 20.13 5.24
N ALA A 442 -19.88 19.20 5.50
CA ALA A 442 -20.79 19.26 6.64
C ALA A 442 -20.06 19.14 8.00
N ALA A 443 -18.90 18.50 8.03
CA ALA A 443 -18.04 18.35 9.20
C ALA A 443 -16.88 19.37 9.21
N GLY A 444 -16.99 20.45 8.43
CA GLY A 444 -16.00 21.52 8.35
C GLY A 444 -14.77 21.22 7.49
N GLY A 445 -14.75 20.09 6.75
CA GLY A 445 -13.64 19.72 5.86
C GLY A 445 -13.74 20.28 4.44
N MET A 446 -12.76 19.96 3.60
CA MET A 446 -12.69 20.41 2.20
C MET A 446 -13.46 19.52 1.23
N GLY A 447 -14.06 18.43 1.74
CA GLY A 447 -14.82 17.44 0.99
C GLY A 447 -14.07 16.11 0.82
N PRO A 448 -14.80 14.99 0.64
CA PRO A 448 -14.22 13.65 0.77
C PRO A 448 -13.37 13.20 -0.42
N HIS A 449 -13.53 13.82 -1.58
CA HIS A 449 -12.81 13.44 -2.80
C HIS A 449 -12.10 14.64 -3.41
N GLY A 450 -10.95 14.40 -4.02
CA GLY A 450 -10.18 15.45 -4.65
C GLY A 450 -9.32 14.99 -5.83
N LEU A 451 -8.75 15.99 -6.49
CA LEU A 451 -7.97 15.84 -7.73
C LEU A 451 -6.58 16.44 -7.54
N CYS A 452 -5.53 15.73 -7.95
CA CYS A 452 -4.14 16.18 -7.91
C CYS A 452 -3.50 16.15 -9.30
N ILE A 453 -3.21 17.31 -9.88
CA ILE A 453 -2.63 17.41 -11.23
C ILE A 453 -1.25 18.04 -11.15
N GLY A 454 -0.28 17.46 -11.86
CA GLY A 454 1.07 18.01 -11.95
C GLY A 454 1.90 17.33 -13.01
N ALA A 455 2.57 18.13 -13.85
CA ALA A 455 3.44 17.65 -14.92
C ALA A 455 4.63 16.83 -14.37
N THR A 456 5.29 16.05 -15.23
CA THR A 456 6.51 15.34 -14.86
C THR A 456 7.56 16.32 -14.31
N GLY A 457 8.17 16.01 -13.17
CA GLY A 457 9.14 16.89 -12.50
C GLY A 457 8.53 18.00 -11.62
N SER A 458 7.20 18.17 -11.61
CA SER A 458 6.53 19.15 -10.72
C SER A 458 6.55 18.76 -9.23
N GLY A 459 6.86 17.50 -8.91
CA GLY A 459 6.85 16.96 -7.54
C GLY A 459 5.58 16.19 -7.16
N LYS A 460 4.69 15.85 -8.10
CA LYS A 460 3.44 15.10 -7.82
C LYS A 460 3.65 13.84 -6.98
N SER A 461 4.54 12.93 -7.38
CA SER A 461 4.80 11.68 -6.64
C SER A 461 5.32 11.96 -5.23
N GLU A 462 6.17 12.97 -5.06
CA GLU A 462 6.67 13.37 -3.76
C GLU A 462 5.57 13.99 -2.88
N PHE A 463 4.68 14.79 -3.46
CA PHE A 463 3.49 15.28 -2.76
C PHE A 463 2.60 14.14 -2.27
N LEU A 464 2.34 13.13 -3.11
CA LEU A 464 1.56 11.94 -2.72
C LEU A 464 2.23 11.16 -1.58
N ARG A 465 3.55 11.01 -1.60
CA ARG A 465 4.32 10.42 -0.49
C ARG A 465 4.19 11.23 0.80
N THR A 466 4.40 12.54 0.71
CA THR A 466 4.29 13.47 1.84
C THR A 466 2.89 13.44 2.46
N LEU A 467 1.85 13.45 1.63
CA LEU A 467 0.46 13.34 2.05
C LEU A 467 0.20 12.00 2.75
N THR A 468 0.59 10.89 2.12
CA THR A 468 0.38 9.53 2.64
C THR A 468 1.09 9.35 3.98
N LEU A 469 2.36 9.74 4.07
CA LEU A 469 3.15 9.66 5.31
C LEU A 469 2.57 10.55 6.41
N GLY A 470 2.15 11.77 6.07
CA GLY A 470 1.49 12.67 7.00
C GLY A 470 0.16 12.11 7.53
N MET A 471 -0.64 11.48 6.67
CA MET A 471 -1.91 10.87 7.06
C MET A 471 -1.72 9.69 8.02
N VAL A 472 -0.76 8.81 7.71
CA VAL A 472 -0.42 7.63 8.52
C VAL A 472 0.18 8.03 9.87
N THR A 473 0.94 9.12 9.94
CA THR A 473 1.53 9.62 11.20
C THR A 473 0.58 10.46 12.04
N ALA A 474 -0.40 11.12 11.42
CA ALA A 474 -1.40 11.92 12.12
C ALA A 474 -2.56 11.09 12.69
N HIS A 475 -2.78 9.85 12.25
CA HIS A 475 -3.94 9.05 12.62
C HIS A 475 -3.55 7.63 13.03
N PRO A 476 -4.27 6.97 13.94
CA PRO A 476 -4.12 5.52 14.17
C PRO A 476 -4.80 4.69 13.07
N ALA A 477 -4.32 3.46 12.84
CA ALA A 477 -4.90 2.54 11.85
C ALA A 477 -6.36 2.14 12.15
N GLU A 478 -6.82 2.26 13.41
CA GLU A 478 -8.23 2.07 13.77
C GLU A 478 -9.17 3.11 13.17
N VAL A 479 -8.64 4.26 12.76
CA VAL A 479 -9.40 5.41 12.25
C VAL A 479 -9.21 5.59 10.75
N LEU A 480 -8.03 5.29 10.22
CA LEU A 480 -7.69 5.51 8.82
C LEU A 480 -6.96 4.30 8.23
N ASN A 481 -7.50 3.79 7.13
CA ASN A 481 -6.84 2.84 6.24
C ASN A 481 -6.61 3.45 4.86
N LEU A 482 -5.60 2.96 4.14
CA LEU A 482 -5.23 3.45 2.81
C LEU A 482 -5.20 2.35 1.76
N VAL A 483 -5.63 2.67 0.55
CA VAL A 483 -5.43 1.88 -0.67
C VAL A 483 -4.66 2.74 -1.66
N LEU A 484 -3.45 2.31 -2.00
CA LEU A 484 -2.51 3.06 -2.80
C LEU A 484 -2.36 2.38 -4.16
N ILE A 485 -2.68 3.09 -5.25
CA ILE A 485 -2.74 2.53 -6.61
C ILE A 485 -1.80 3.33 -7.51
N ASP A 486 -0.89 2.65 -8.20
CA ASP A 486 0.03 3.21 -9.19
C ASP A 486 -0.10 2.46 -10.53
N PHE A 487 -0.75 3.09 -11.51
CA PHE A 487 -1.09 2.40 -12.77
C PHE A 487 0.13 2.05 -13.63
N LYS A 488 1.12 2.96 -13.76
CA LYS A 488 2.29 2.78 -14.65
C LYS A 488 3.47 2.07 -14.00
N GLY A 489 3.34 1.59 -12.76
CA GLY A 489 4.44 0.93 -12.05
C GLY A 489 5.49 1.90 -11.54
N GLY A 490 5.09 3.12 -11.19
CA GLY A 490 5.95 4.06 -10.49
C GLY A 490 6.36 3.56 -9.10
N ALA A 491 7.42 4.16 -8.55
CA ALA A 491 7.88 3.90 -7.20
C ALA A 491 7.18 4.78 -6.16
N THR A 492 6.06 5.45 -6.51
CA THR A 492 5.45 6.49 -5.67
C THR A 492 5.15 5.98 -4.27
N PHE A 493 4.55 4.79 -4.13
CA PHE A 493 4.12 4.23 -2.85
C PHE A 493 4.99 3.07 -2.33
N LEU A 494 6.20 2.90 -2.87
CA LEU A 494 7.11 1.84 -2.43
C LEU A 494 7.46 2.00 -0.93
N GLY A 495 7.41 0.90 -0.17
CA GLY A 495 7.74 0.85 1.25
C GLY A 495 6.54 1.06 2.18
N PHE A 496 5.43 1.63 1.69
CA PHE A 496 4.24 1.89 2.49
C PHE A 496 3.50 0.61 2.94
N GLU A 497 3.73 -0.53 2.28
CA GLU A 497 3.20 -1.84 2.68
C GLU A 497 3.57 -2.25 4.12
N ARG A 498 4.60 -1.60 4.70
CA ARG A 498 5.06 -1.80 6.07
C ARG A 498 4.19 -1.10 7.11
N ALA A 499 3.40 -0.10 6.70
CA ALA A 499 2.54 0.66 7.59
C ALA A 499 1.24 -0.11 7.88
N PRO A 500 0.81 -0.22 9.15
CA PRO A 500 -0.36 -0.99 9.55
C PRO A 500 -1.68 -0.44 8.97
N HIS A 501 -1.71 0.83 8.57
CA HIS A 501 -2.84 1.50 7.94
C HIS A 501 -3.06 1.08 6.49
N VAL A 502 -2.05 0.53 5.81
CA VAL A 502 -2.10 0.30 4.37
C VAL A 502 -2.77 -1.04 4.11
N ALA A 503 -4.00 -1.00 3.60
CA ALA A 503 -4.80 -2.16 3.24
C ALA A 503 -4.30 -2.81 1.94
N ALA A 504 -3.74 -2.01 1.04
CA ALA A 504 -3.29 -2.45 -0.28
C ALA A 504 -2.30 -1.45 -0.90
N VAL A 505 -1.22 -1.97 -1.49
CA VAL A 505 -0.38 -1.25 -2.46
C VAL A 505 -0.47 -2.01 -3.78
N ILE A 506 -1.05 -1.38 -4.81
CA ILE A 506 -1.30 -1.98 -6.12
C ILE A 506 -0.49 -1.21 -7.15
N THR A 507 0.53 -1.83 -7.73
CA THR A 507 1.42 -1.20 -8.71
C THR A 507 1.47 -1.98 -10.01
N ASN A 508 1.97 -1.33 -11.06
CA ASN A 508 2.29 -1.94 -12.36
C ASN A 508 1.09 -2.62 -13.04
N LEU A 509 -0.06 -1.93 -13.05
CA LEU A 509 -1.30 -2.45 -13.63
C LEU A 509 -1.39 -2.30 -15.15
N ALA A 510 -0.59 -1.41 -15.75
CA ALA A 510 -0.65 -1.10 -17.18
C ALA A 510 -0.44 -2.33 -18.08
N ASP A 511 0.44 -3.25 -17.68
CA ASP A 511 0.75 -4.45 -18.47
C ASP A 511 -0.12 -5.66 -18.10
N GLU A 512 -0.93 -5.57 -17.02
CA GLU A 512 -1.67 -6.68 -16.44
C GLU A 512 -3.18 -6.40 -16.39
N ALA A 513 -3.85 -6.33 -17.55
CA ALA A 513 -5.28 -6.02 -17.68
C ALA A 513 -6.21 -6.85 -16.77
N HIS A 514 -5.85 -8.10 -16.47
CA HIS A 514 -6.61 -8.97 -15.57
C HIS A 514 -6.58 -8.47 -14.11
N LEU A 515 -5.48 -7.86 -13.66
CA LEU A 515 -5.38 -7.26 -12.31
C LEU A 515 -6.24 -5.99 -12.18
N VAL A 516 -6.42 -5.22 -13.26
CA VAL A 516 -7.31 -4.05 -13.25
C VAL A 516 -8.77 -4.48 -13.02
N ALA A 517 -9.21 -5.53 -13.71
CA ALA A 517 -10.54 -6.11 -13.50
C ALA A 517 -10.71 -6.64 -12.07
N ARG A 518 -9.70 -7.34 -11.54
CA ARG A 518 -9.67 -7.81 -10.15
C ARG A 518 -9.76 -6.65 -9.14
N MET A 519 -9.07 -5.54 -9.42
CA MET A 519 -9.05 -4.35 -8.55
C MET A 519 -10.41 -3.68 -8.54
N LYS A 520 -11.08 -3.60 -9.70
CA LYS A 520 -12.46 -3.14 -9.81
C LYS A 520 -13.38 -3.97 -8.92
N ASP A 521 -13.30 -5.30 -9.03
CA ASP A 521 -14.10 -6.23 -8.23
C ASP A 521 -13.83 -6.07 -6.72
N ALA A 522 -12.57 -5.95 -6.30
CA ALA A 522 -12.18 -5.79 -4.90
C ALA A 522 -12.66 -4.48 -4.25
N LEU A 523 -12.57 -3.36 -4.98
CA LEU A 523 -13.07 -2.06 -4.52
C LEU A 523 -14.60 -2.00 -4.53
N ALA A 524 -15.26 -2.57 -5.53
CA ALA A 524 -16.72 -2.72 -5.55
C ALA A 524 -17.20 -3.58 -4.37
N GLY A 525 -16.46 -4.66 -4.07
CA GLY A 525 -16.64 -5.49 -2.89
C GLY A 525 -16.54 -4.71 -1.58
N GLU A 526 -15.58 -3.78 -1.47
CA GLU A 526 -15.43 -2.94 -0.27
C GLU A 526 -16.61 -1.98 -0.08
N VAL A 527 -17.12 -1.41 -1.16
CA VAL A 527 -18.33 -0.58 -1.13
C VAL A 527 -19.50 -1.40 -0.57
N ASN A 528 -19.72 -2.62 -1.09
CA ASN A 528 -20.79 -3.49 -0.63
C ASN A 528 -20.60 -3.95 0.81
N ARG A 529 -19.39 -4.38 1.19
CA ARG A 529 -19.06 -4.83 2.55
C ARG A 529 -19.35 -3.76 3.59
N ARG A 530 -18.99 -2.50 3.31
CA ARG A 530 -19.26 -1.36 4.20
C ARG A 530 -20.76 -1.08 4.32
N GLN A 531 -21.51 -1.13 3.21
CA GLN A 531 -22.96 -0.98 3.23
C GLN A 531 -23.64 -2.06 4.08
N GLU A 532 -23.25 -3.33 3.88
CA GLU A 532 -23.80 -4.46 4.64
C GLU A 532 -23.45 -4.37 6.13
N LEU A 533 -22.24 -3.94 6.46
CA LEU A 533 -21.80 -3.75 7.85
C LEU A 533 -22.63 -2.68 8.56
N LEU A 534 -22.82 -1.51 7.94
CA LEU A 534 -23.66 -0.44 8.50
C LEU A 534 -25.12 -0.90 8.66
N ARG A 535 -25.63 -1.67 7.68
CA ARG A 535 -26.97 -2.25 7.74
C ARG A 535 -27.12 -3.25 8.89
N ALA A 536 -26.18 -4.17 9.02
CA ALA A 536 -26.21 -5.24 10.04
C ALA A 536 -25.99 -4.72 11.47
N ALA A 537 -25.25 -3.61 11.64
CA ALA A 537 -24.93 -3.04 12.94
C ALA A 537 -26.07 -2.22 13.60
N GLY A 538 -27.24 -2.12 12.96
CA GLY A 538 -28.36 -1.29 13.45
C GLY A 538 -28.94 -0.36 12.39
N ASN A 539 -28.68 -0.61 11.11
CA ASN A 539 -29.14 0.19 9.98
C ASN A 539 -28.68 1.65 10.02
N PHE A 540 -27.41 1.86 10.36
CA PHE A 540 -26.78 3.19 10.34
C PHE A 540 -26.75 3.75 8.91
N ALA A 541 -27.09 5.04 8.76
CA ALA A 541 -27.13 5.70 7.46
C ALA A 541 -25.73 6.04 6.94
N ASN A 542 -24.78 6.30 7.83
CA ASN A 542 -23.41 6.67 7.51
C ASN A 542 -22.41 6.22 8.60
N ILE A 543 -21.13 6.26 8.25
CA ILE A 543 -20.01 5.88 9.11
C ILE A 543 -19.83 6.78 10.34
N ALA A 544 -20.24 8.06 10.24
CA ALA A 544 -20.10 9.01 11.34
C ALA A 544 -21.03 8.61 12.50
N ASP A 545 -22.30 8.28 12.18
CA ASP A 545 -23.27 7.79 13.16
C ASP A 545 -22.83 6.45 13.78
N TYR A 546 -22.27 5.55 12.97
CA TYR A 546 -21.72 4.27 13.44
C TYR A 546 -20.57 4.48 14.44
N ASN A 547 -19.62 5.35 14.10
CA ASN A 547 -18.47 5.62 14.96
C ASN A 547 -18.86 6.43 16.20
N ALA A 548 -19.85 7.33 16.12
CA ALA A 548 -20.41 8.03 17.27
C ALA A 548 -21.06 7.04 18.25
N ALA A 549 -21.92 6.13 17.76
CA ALA A 549 -22.53 5.10 18.60
C ALA A 549 -21.50 4.18 19.27
N ARG A 550 -20.42 3.84 18.56
CA ARG A 550 -19.28 3.09 19.13
C ARG A 550 -18.59 3.86 20.26
N ILE A 551 -18.33 5.16 20.07
CA ILE A 551 -17.69 6.01 21.08
C ILE A 551 -18.59 6.18 22.31
N ASP A 552 -19.91 6.21 22.10
CA ASP A 552 -20.92 6.24 23.16
C ASP A 552 -21.10 4.89 23.89
N GLY A 553 -20.31 3.86 23.52
CA GLY A 553 -20.20 2.59 24.25
C GLY A 553 -20.96 1.41 23.62
N ALA A 554 -21.49 1.54 22.40
CA ALA A 554 -22.04 0.40 21.68
C ALA A 554 -20.94 -0.62 21.33
N ASP A 555 -21.23 -1.92 21.48
CA ASP A 555 -20.31 -3.01 21.14
C ASP A 555 -20.18 -3.19 19.62
N LEU A 556 -19.46 -2.26 19.00
CA LEU A 556 -19.23 -2.17 17.56
C LEU A 556 -17.73 -2.23 17.26
N ARG A 557 -17.36 -2.98 16.21
CA ARG A 557 -15.96 -3.05 15.75
C ARG A 557 -15.54 -1.72 15.13
N PRO A 558 -14.27 -1.28 15.26
CA PRO A 558 -13.79 -0.07 14.58
C PRO A 558 -13.99 -0.18 13.07
N LEU A 559 -14.57 0.86 12.47
CA LEU A 559 -14.68 1.01 11.02
C LEU A 559 -13.88 2.24 10.58
N PRO A 560 -12.63 2.08 10.14
CA PRO A 560 -11.79 3.20 9.72
C PRO A 560 -12.27 3.79 8.40
N ALA A 561 -12.06 5.09 8.21
CA ALA A 561 -12.18 5.73 6.91
C ALA A 561 -11.15 5.11 5.94
N LEU A 562 -11.52 4.92 4.68
CA LEU A 562 -10.65 4.36 3.64
C LEU A 562 -10.25 5.46 2.68
N PHE A 563 -8.98 5.80 2.64
CA PHE A 563 -8.45 6.77 1.69
C PHE A 563 -7.81 6.05 0.48
N VAL A 564 -8.47 6.15 -0.66
CA VAL A 564 -8.05 5.54 -1.92
C VAL A 564 -7.29 6.58 -2.74
N VAL A 565 -6.00 6.37 -2.95
CA VAL A 565 -5.14 7.26 -3.74
C VAL A 565 -4.78 6.56 -5.04
N VAL A 566 -5.15 7.15 -6.17
CA VAL A 566 -4.94 6.59 -7.51
C VAL A 566 -4.01 7.49 -8.30
N ASP A 567 -2.78 7.03 -8.53
CA ASP A 567 -1.83 7.71 -9.40
C ASP A 567 -1.98 7.28 -10.87
N GLU A 568 -1.79 8.23 -11.78
CA GLU A 568 -2.00 8.09 -13.22
C GLU A 568 -3.43 7.62 -13.61
N PHE A 569 -4.47 8.09 -12.90
CA PHE A 569 -5.85 7.65 -13.14
C PHE A 569 -6.33 7.91 -14.58
N SER A 570 -5.83 8.97 -15.23
CA SER A 570 -6.22 9.29 -16.61
C SER A 570 -5.78 8.22 -17.58
N GLU A 571 -4.61 7.60 -17.36
CA GLU A 571 -4.13 6.48 -18.18
C GLU A 571 -4.96 5.22 -17.93
N LEU A 572 -5.30 4.95 -16.67
CA LEU A 572 -6.17 3.84 -16.29
C LEU A 572 -7.49 3.91 -17.07
N LEU A 573 -8.12 5.09 -17.13
CA LEU A 573 -9.34 5.28 -17.90
C LEU A 573 -9.15 5.23 -19.43
N SER A 574 -7.92 5.36 -19.97
CA SER A 574 -7.68 5.16 -21.42
C SER A 574 -7.89 3.73 -21.80
N GLN A 575 -7.31 2.87 -20.97
CA GLN A 575 -7.17 1.45 -21.25
C GLN A 575 -8.40 0.70 -20.74
N HIS A 576 -9.01 1.19 -19.66
CA HIS A 576 -10.18 0.60 -19.01
C HIS A 576 -11.28 1.65 -18.73
N PRO A 577 -12.03 2.09 -19.76
CA PRO A 577 -13.05 3.12 -19.60
C PRO A 577 -14.19 2.73 -18.64
N ASP A 578 -14.50 1.45 -18.54
CA ASP A 578 -15.56 0.89 -17.69
C ASP A 578 -15.27 1.02 -16.18
N PHE A 579 -14.08 1.46 -15.80
CA PHE A 579 -13.72 1.74 -14.41
C PHE A 579 -14.36 3.04 -13.89
N ILE A 580 -14.74 3.97 -14.78
CA ILE A 580 -15.34 5.25 -14.39
C ILE A 580 -16.60 5.08 -13.53
N ASP A 581 -17.41 4.06 -13.80
CA ASP A 581 -18.64 3.77 -13.07
C ASP A 581 -18.37 3.49 -11.58
N LEU A 582 -17.25 2.85 -11.26
CA LEU A 582 -16.84 2.61 -9.88
C LEU A 582 -16.43 3.91 -9.18
N PHE A 583 -15.70 4.80 -9.85
CA PHE A 583 -15.36 6.10 -9.29
C PHE A 583 -16.59 6.99 -9.06
N ILE A 584 -17.56 6.95 -9.98
CA ILE A 584 -18.85 7.65 -9.79
C ILE A 584 -19.61 7.04 -8.61
N ALA A 585 -19.64 5.71 -8.49
CA ALA A 585 -20.27 5.04 -7.35
C ALA A 585 -19.62 5.44 -6.01
N ILE A 586 -18.28 5.49 -5.94
CA ILE A 586 -17.53 5.99 -4.78
C ILE A 586 -17.79 7.49 -4.57
N GLY A 587 -17.85 8.32 -5.61
CA GLY A 587 -18.19 9.74 -5.48
C GLY A 587 -19.57 10.00 -4.90
N ARG A 588 -20.53 9.11 -5.18
CA ARG A 588 -21.92 9.18 -4.69
C ARG A 588 -22.09 8.59 -3.29
N LEU A 589 -21.52 7.42 -3.03
CA LEU A 589 -21.73 6.64 -1.80
C LEU A 589 -20.58 6.78 -0.80
N GLY A 590 -19.39 7.20 -1.25
CA GLY A 590 -18.17 7.20 -0.45
C GLY A 590 -18.27 8.08 0.79
N ARG A 591 -18.97 9.21 0.71
CA ARG A 591 -19.24 10.08 1.87
C ARG A 591 -19.88 9.31 3.03
N SER A 592 -20.96 8.57 2.78
CA SER A 592 -21.65 7.82 3.85
C SER A 592 -20.87 6.59 4.29
N LEU A 593 -20.08 5.99 3.41
CA LEU A 593 -19.27 4.80 3.71
C LEU A 593 -17.89 5.12 4.32
N GLY A 594 -17.52 6.40 4.42
CA GLY A 594 -16.18 6.83 4.81
C GLY A 594 -15.11 6.42 3.82
N MET A 595 -15.43 6.35 2.53
CA MET A 595 -14.46 6.12 1.46
C MET A 595 -14.13 7.45 0.79
N HIS A 596 -12.86 7.85 0.87
CA HIS A 596 -12.32 9.10 0.33
C HIS A 596 -11.48 8.77 -0.90
N LEU A 597 -11.52 9.62 -1.93
CA LEU A 597 -10.86 9.33 -3.22
C LEU A 597 -9.95 10.50 -3.60
N LEU A 598 -8.66 10.23 -3.82
CA LEU A 598 -7.73 11.18 -4.43
C LEU A 598 -7.26 10.65 -5.77
N LEU A 599 -7.65 11.33 -6.84
CA LEU A 599 -7.23 11.00 -8.20
C LEU A 599 -6.05 11.88 -8.60
N ALA A 600 -4.94 11.28 -9.01
CA ALA A 600 -3.74 11.98 -9.41
C ALA A 600 -3.33 11.63 -10.85
N SER A 601 -2.88 12.62 -11.62
CA SER A 601 -2.44 12.42 -13.00
C SER A 601 -1.43 13.46 -13.45
N GLN A 602 -0.57 13.09 -14.41
CA GLN A 602 0.33 14.04 -15.06
C GLN A 602 -0.37 14.98 -16.03
N ARG A 603 -1.52 14.57 -16.57
CA ARG A 603 -2.31 15.32 -17.56
C ARG A 603 -3.79 15.19 -17.26
N VAL A 604 -4.58 16.14 -17.74
CA VAL A 604 -6.04 16.14 -17.61
C VAL A 604 -6.67 16.00 -18.98
N ASP A 605 -7.56 15.03 -19.13
CA ASP A 605 -8.45 14.89 -20.27
C ASP A 605 -9.89 15.18 -19.80
N GLU A 606 -10.42 16.35 -20.14
CA GLU A 606 -11.76 16.82 -19.73
C GLU A 606 -12.87 15.84 -20.14
N GLY A 607 -12.70 15.14 -21.27
CA GLY A 607 -13.71 14.17 -21.73
C GLY A 607 -13.93 13.02 -20.75
N ARG A 608 -12.91 12.69 -19.96
CA ARG A 608 -12.88 11.51 -19.07
C ARG A 608 -13.29 11.82 -17.64
N LEU A 609 -13.37 13.10 -17.27
CA LEU A 609 -13.83 13.54 -15.95
C LEU A 609 -15.35 13.72 -15.87
N ARG A 610 -16.05 13.60 -17.00
CA ARG A 610 -17.52 13.74 -17.08
C ARG A 610 -18.23 12.86 -16.06
N GLY A 611 -19.09 13.48 -15.25
CA GLY A 611 -19.85 12.82 -14.19
C GLY A 611 -19.10 12.69 -12.86
N LEU A 612 -17.78 12.84 -12.83
CA LEU A 612 -16.98 12.78 -11.61
C LEU A 612 -16.64 14.18 -11.05
N GLU A 613 -16.56 15.20 -11.90
CA GLU A 613 -16.20 16.58 -11.52
C GLU A 613 -17.02 17.15 -10.36
N SER A 614 -18.32 16.84 -10.30
CA SER A 614 -19.23 17.29 -9.24
C SER A 614 -18.93 16.67 -7.87
N HIS A 615 -18.19 15.55 -7.84
CA HIS A 615 -17.82 14.85 -6.60
C HIS A 615 -16.43 15.26 -6.09
N LEU A 616 -15.57 15.83 -6.94
CA LEU A 616 -14.19 16.23 -6.61
C LEU A 616 -14.17 17.64 -5.99
N SER A 617 -14.16 17.69 -4.65
CA SER A 617 -14.40 18.89 -3.84
C SER A 617 -13.17 19.80 -3.68
N TYR A 618 -11.98 19.19 -3.55
CA TYR A 618 -10.70 19.90 -3.46
C TYR A 618 -9.80 19.55 -4.64
N ARG A 619 -8.96 20.51 -5.05
CA ARG A 619 -8.07 20.37 -6.20
C ARG A 619 -6.68 20.88 -5.83
N VAL A 620 -5.70 19.98 -5.90
CA VAL A 620 -4.28 20.29 -5.77
C VAL A 620 -3.69 20.37 -7.17
N CYS A 621 -3.10 21.50 -7.53
CA CYS A 621 -2.53 21.72 -8.84
C CYS A 621 -1.08 22.16 -8.69
N LEU A 622 -0.16 21.25 -8.97
CA LEU A 622 1.26 21.55 -9.13
C LEU A 622 1.49 22.13 -10.54
N LYS A 623 2.74 22.45 -10.87
CA LYS A 623 3.10 22.95 -12.20
C LYS A 623 2.52 22.10 -13.33
N THR A 624 1.71 22.69 -14.21
CA THR A 624 1.08 22.02 -15.37
C THR A 624 1.88 22.24 -16.66
N PHE A 625 1.61 21.46 -17.72
CA PHE A 625 2.29 21.64 -19.02
C PHE A 625 1.74 22.84 -19.79
N SER A 626 0.48 23.21 -19.57
CA SER A 626 -0.15 24.34 -20.26
C SER A 626 -1.10 25.14 -19.36
N ALA A 627 -1.36 26.38 -19.76
CA ALA A 627 -2.38 27.22 -19.13
C ALA A 627 -3.81 26.67 -19.29
N ALA A 628 -4.07 25.86 -20.32
CA ALA A 628 -5.37 25.23 -20.53
C ALA A 628 -5.65 24.15 -19.46
N GLU A 629 -4.66 23.31 -19.16
CA GLU A 629 -4.75 22.31 -18.07
C GLU A 629 -4.93 22.97 -16.70
N SER A 630 -4.24 24.08 -16.45
CA SER A 630 -4.44 24.85 -15.22
C SER A 630 -5.87 25.39 -15.13
N ARG A 631 -6.42 25.89 -16.24
CA ARG A 631 -7.80 26.41 -16.29
C ARG A 631 -8.85 25.31 -16.07
N SER A 632 -8.67 24.11 -16.63
CA SER A 632 -9.63 23.02 -16.44
C SER A 632 -9.70 22.56 -14.97
N VAL A 633 -8.58 22.60 -14.26
CA VAL A 633 -8.49 22.19 -12.85
C VAL A 633 -8.81 23.33 -11.90
N LEU A 634 -8.14 24.48 -11.99
CA LEU A 634 -8.28 25.57 -11.03
C LEU A 634 -9.31 26.64 -11.46
N GLY A 635 -9.69 26.69 -12.74
CA GLY A 635 -10.40 27.82 -13.34
C GLY A 635 -9.49 29.00 -13.73
N LEU A 636 -8.19 28.93 -13.41
CA LEU A 636 -7.19 29.99 -13.62
C LEU A 636 -5.93 29.41 -14.29
N PRO A 637 -5.15 30.20 -15.05
CA PRO A 637 -3.94 29.72 -15.72
C PRO A 637 -2.69 29.62 -14.80
N ASP A 638 -2.82 29.99 -13.52
CA ASP A 638 -1.69 30.31 -12.64
C ASP A 638 -0.77 29.13 -12.31
N ALA A 639 -1.25 27.89 -12.33
CA ALA A 639 -0.42 26.72 -12.07
C ALA A 639 0.65 26.50 -13.16
N TYR A 640 0.39 26.94 -14.39
CA TYR A 640 1.39 26.91 -15.48
C TYR A 640 2.61 27.82 -15.17
N HIS A 641 2.37 28.92 -14.47
CA HIS A 641 3.38 29.90 -14.11
C HIS A 641 4.15 29.57 -12.82
N LEU A 642 3.84 28.44 -12.16
CA LEU A 642 4.59 27.99 -11.00
C LEU A 642 6.08 27.78 -11.34
N PRO A 643 6.99 28.05 -10.40
CA PRO A 643 8.42 27.84 -10.61
C PRO A 643 8.72 26.37 -10.91
N SER A 644 9.81 26.10 -11.62
CA SER A 644 10.21 24.72 -11.95
C SER A 644 10.79 23.95 -10.76
N THR A 645 10.88 24.57 -9.58
CA THR A 645 11.20 23.90 -8.32
C THR A 645 10.08 22.93 -7.94
N PRO A 646 10.36 21.62 -7.78
CA PRO A 646 9.36 20.64 -7.39
C PRO A 646 8.67 21.00 -6.07
N GLY A 647 7.37 20.72 -5.96
CA GLY A 647 6.58 20.94 -4.76
C GLY A 647 5.89 22.30 -4.67
N ALA A 648 6.09 23.21 -5.62
CA ALA A 648 5.26 24.42 -5.72
C ALA A 648 3.87 24.03 -6.23
N ALA A 649 2.81 24.42 -5.51
CA ALA A 649 1.45 23.99 -5.78
C ALA A 649 0.41 25.04 -5.38
N TYR A 650 -0.79 24.91 -5.96
CA TYR A 650 -2.01 25.58 -5.53
C TYR A 650 -2.99 24.56 -4.94
N LEU A 651 -3.68 24.94 -3.87
CA LEU A 651 -4.82 24.23 -3.31
C LEU A 651 -6.08 25.06 -3.52
N LYS A 652 -7.09 24.50 -4.16
CA LYS A 652 -8.41 25.12 -4.33
C LYS A 652 -9.50 24.25 -3.71
N THR A 653 -10.39 24.86 -2.94
CA THR A 653 -11.51 24.19 -2.27
C THR A 653 -12.82 24.89 -2.62
N GLY A 654 -13.78 24.17 -3.20
CA GLY A 654 -15.08 24.76 -3.58
C GLY A 654 -14.96 26.03 -4.43
N SER A 655 -15.63 27.11 -3.99
CA SER A 655 -15.59 28.44 -4.63
C SER A 655 -14.55 29.40 -4.03
N GLY A 656 -13.64 28.94 -3.18
CA GLY A 656 -12.59 29.77 -2.59
C GLY A 656 -11.46 30.09 -3.57
N ASP A 657 -10.67 31.12 -3.23
CA ASP A 657 -9.48 31.50 -3.98
C ASP A 657 -8.37 30.44 -3.82
N PRO A 658 -7.58 30.14 -4.89
CA PRO A 658 -6.49 29.19 -4.78
C PRO A 658 -5.41 29.66 -3.81
N LEU A 659 -5.05 28.82 -2.85
CA LEU A 659 -3.97 29.05 -1.92
C LEU A 659 -2.66 28.50 -2.48
N ARG A 660 -1.66 29.37 -2.68
CA ARG A 660 -0.32 28.94 -3.10
C ARG A 660 0.48 28.41 -1.91
N PHE A 661 1.18 27.29 -2.10
CA PHE A 661 2.00 26.68 -1.08
C PHE A 661 3.17 25.88 -1.67
N GLN A 662 4.13 25.55 -0.81
CA GLN A 662 5.26 24.68 -1.10
C GLN A 662 5.15 23.40 -0.26
N THR A 663 5.17 22.24 -0.91
CA THR A 663 5.05 20.94 -0.25
C THR A 663 6.31 20.59 0.54
N ALA A 664 6.16 19.81 1.62
CA ALA A 664 7.29 19.20 2.29
C ALA A 664 7.91 18.03 1.48
N PHE A 665 9.15 17.70 1.83
CA PHE A 665 9.96 16.66 1.20
C PHE A 665 10.30 15.55 2.22
N VAL A 666 9.96 14.30 1.90
CA VAL A 666 10.13 13.13 2.79
C VAL A 666 11.14 12.11 2.25
N SER A 667 11.48 12.19 0.97
CA SER A 667 12.51 11.34 0.35
C SER A 667 13.95 11.80 0.65
N GLY A 668 14.13 12.88 1.41
CA GLY A 668 15.44 13.41 1.80
C GLY A 668 16.07 12.65 2.96
N PRO A 669 17.40 12.76 3.15
CA PRO A 669 18.11 12.09 4.25
C PRO A 669 17.58 12.57 5.60
N TYR A 670 17.39 11.65 6.53
CA TYR A 670 17.10 12.00 7.91
C TYR A 670 18.38 12.48 8.60
N VAL A 671 18.40 13.75 9.02
CA VAL A 671 19.52 14.32 9.80
C VAL A 671 19.17 14.21 11.28
N SER A 672 19.80 13.28 11.99
CA SER A 672 19.66 13.20 13.45
C SER A 672 20.56 14.25 14.11
N THR A 673 20.00 15.09 14.99
CA THR A 673 20.75 16.05 15.80
C THR A 673 21.48 15.41 16.99
N ARG A 674 21.72 14.08 16.97
CA ARG A 674 22.46 13.38 18.03
C ARG A 674 23.91 13.86 18.04
N ARG A 675 24.24 14.74 18.98
CA ARG A 675 25.62 15.03 19.37
C ARG A 675 26.15 13.80 20.11
N ARG A 676 26.76 12.86 19.39
CA ARG A 676 27.53 11.77 20.02
C ARG A 676 28.77 12.41 20.67
N VAL A 677 28.67 12.76 21.95
CA VAL A 677 29.86 12.99 22.76
C VAL A 677 30.48 11.62 23.00
N ALA A 678 31.42 11.25 22.13
CA ALA A 678 32.32 10.15 22.41
C ALA A 678 33.30 10.62 23.50
N GLY A 679 33.04 10.26 24.77
CA GLY A 679 33.98 10.54 25.84
C GLY A 679 33.36 10.54 27.24
N THR A 680 33.66 9.47 27.99
CA THR A 680 33.57 9.31 29.45
C THR A 680 32.20 9.40 30.13
N ALA A 681 31.77 8.22 30.58
CA ALA A 681 30.71 8.01 31.54
C ALA A 681 31.06 8.65 32.89
N ASN A 682 30.47 9.81 33.18
CA ASN A 682 30.05 10.20 34.52
C ASN A 682 28.66 10.83 34.40
N PRO A 683 27.72 10.51 35.32
CA PRO A 683 26.43 11.19 35.34
C PRO A 683 26.65 12.69 35.56
N PRO A 684 25.98 13.58 34.80
CA PRO A 684 26.17 15.01 34.93
C PRO A 684 25.78 15.48 36.34
N THR A 685 26.73 16.07 37.07
CA THR A 685 26.47 16.73 38.36
C THR A 685 25.79 18.07 38.12
N PRO A 686 24.69 18.39 38.84
CA PRO A 686 24.05 19.69 38.72
C PRO A 686 24.98 20.80 39.22
N LEU A 687 25.26 21.80 38.38
CA LEU A 687 26.02 22.99 38.72
C LEU A 687 25.10 24.23 38.73
N VAL A 688 25.42 25.20 39.58
CA VAL A 688 24.67 26.46 39.65
C VAL A 688 25.06 27.35 38.47
N TYR A 689 24.12 27.65 37.57
CA TYR A 689 24.34 28.54 36.43
C TYR A 689 24.43 30.00 36.89
N THR A 690 25.62 30.62 36.80
CA THR A 690 25.90 32.00 37.24
C THR A 690 26.52 32.84 36.12
N ALA A 691 26.56 34.16 36.29
CA ALA A 691 27.26 35.06 35.36
C ALA A 691 28.79 34.87 35.38
N ALA A 692 29.35 34.23 36.41
CA ALA A 692 30.75 33.83 36.43
C ALA A 692 30.99 32.60 35.54
N SER A 693 32.24 32.41 35.11
CA SER A 693 32.64 31.22 34.36
C SER A 693 32.49 29.96 35.20
N MET A 694 31.94 28.90 34.59
CA MET A 694 31.76 27.59 35.19
C MET A 694 32.79 26.61 34.63
N GLY A 695 33.88 26.40 35.36
CA GLY A 695 34.96 25.49 34.93
C GLY A 695 35.95 26.15 33.96
N PRO A 696 36.85 25.37 33.34
CA PRO A 696 37.86 25.90 32.43
C PRO A 696 37.22 26.41 31.13
N VAL A 697 37.48 27.67 30.77
CA VAL A 697 37.05 28.28 29.51
C VAL A 697 37.91 27.74 28.36
N ILE A 698 37.26 27.18 27.33
CA ILE A 698 37.90 26.64 26.14
C ILE A 698 37.54 27.54 24.95
N SER A 699 38.55 28.13 24.31
CA SER A 699 38.39 28.88 23.06
C SER A 699 38.26 27.94 21.85
N SER A 700 37.27 28.17 20.99
CA SER A 700 36.94 27.33 19.84
C SER A 700 37.76 27.63 18.58
N SER A 701 38.82 28.44 18.66
CA SER A 701 39.67 28.84 17.53
C SER A 701 40.58 27.73 16.97
N GLY A 702 40.26 26.46 17.22
CA GLY A 702 41.03 25.31 16.71
C GLY A 702 40.29 23.97 16.59
N LEU A 703 38.96 23.93 16.71
CA LEU A 703 38.21 22.67 16.55
C LEU A 703 37.55 22.60 15.16
N PRO A 704 37.80 21.54 14.37
CA PRO A 704 37.14 21.38 13.08
C PRO A 704 35.63 21.26 13.27
N SER A 705 34.87 21.93 12.41
CA SER A 705 33.41 21.82 12.32
C SER A 705 33.01 20.34 12.23
N GLN A 706 32.52 19.77 13.33
CA GLN A 706 32.07 18.39 13.35
C GLN A 706 30.77 18.29 12.55
N SER A 707 30.84 17.56 11.45
CA SER A 707 29.73 17.21 10.58
C SER A 707 28.62 16.54 11.40
N SER A 708 27.40 17.03 11.26
CA SER A 708 26.20 16.25 11.56
C SER A 708 26.34 14.91 10.85
N ALA A 709 26.26 13.79 11.57
CA ALA A 709 26.26 12.48 10.94
C ALA A 709 24.98 12.34 10.10
N THR A 710 25.08 12.60 8.80
CA THR A 710 24.01 12.37 7.83
C THR A 710 23.79 10.86 7.77
N SER A 711 22.62 10.40 8.23
CA SER A 711 22.19 9.02 7.99
C SER A 711 21.94 8.84 6.50
N THR A 712 22.30 7.68 5.95
CA THR A 712 21.96 7.29 4.57
C THR A 712 20.47 6.98 4.38
N ARG A 713 19.69 6.83 5.46
CA ARG A 713 18.24 6.54 5.41
C ARG A 713 17.40 7.80 5.19
N THR A 714 16.31 7.66 4.45
CA THR A 714 15.35 8.75 4.21
C THR A 714 14.44 9.00 5.41
N ILE A 715 13.77 10.15 5.46
CA ILE A 715 12.73 10.44 6.47
C ILE A 715 11.60 9.41 6.36
N LEU A 716 11.16 9.11 5.12
CA LEU A 716 10.14 8.10 4.84
C LEU A 716 10.48 6.75 5.47
N ASP A 717 11.67 6.20 5.17
CA ASP A 717 12.10 4.90 5.70
C ASP A 717 12.16 4.92 7.23
N THR A 718 12.71 6.00 7.79
CA THR A 718 12.87 6.14 9.25
C THR A 718 11.52 6.14 9.97
N VAL A 719 10.51 6.77 9.38
CA VAL A 719 9.14 6.84 9.95
C VAL A 719 8.42 5.51 9.79
N LEU A 720 8.51 4.87 8.62
CA LEU A 720 7.90 3.57 8.37
C LEU A 720 8.49 2.47 9.27
N ASP A 721 9.81 2.48 9.48
CA ASP A 721 10.53 1.59 10.42
C ASP A 721 9.93 1.67 11.84
N GLN A 722 9.50 2.87 12.29
CA GLN A 722 8.92 3.06 13.62
C GLN A 722 7.46 2.62 13.72
N LEU A 723 6.72 2.66 12.62
CA LEU A 723 5.31 2.31 12.54
C LEU A 723 5.09 0.81 12.35
N GLU A 724 6.06 0.10 11.79
CA GLU A 724 5.98 -1.34 11.52
C GLU A 724 5.66 -2.12 12.81
N GLY A 725 4.60 -2.92 12.76
CA GLY A 725 4.14 -3.75 13.89
C GLY A 725 3.37 -3.01 15.01
N ARG A 726 2.97 -1.74 14.83
CA ARG A 726 2.22 -0.98 15.86
C ARG A 726 0.74 -0.77 15.52
N GLY A 727 -0.16 -1.23 16.39
CA GLY A 727 -1.62 -1.07 16.20
C GLY A 727 -2.22 -2.18 15.33
N PRO A 728 -3.56 -2.17 15.14
CA PRO A 728 -4.23 -3.20 14.36
C PRO A 728 -3.92 -3.05 12.87
N THR A 729 -3.71 -4.19 12.21
CA THR A 729 -3.51 -4.24 10.75
C THR A 729 -4.80 -3.89 10.02
N ALA A 730 -4.69 -3.09 8.97
CA ALA A 730 -5.79 -2.76 8.09
C ALA A 730 -6.46 -4.02 7.53
N HIS A 731 -7.78 -3.94 7.35
CA HIS A 731 -8.54 -4.95 6.64
C HIS A 731 -8.02 -5.07 5.19
N GLN A 732 -7.63 -6.27 4.77
CA GLN A 732 -7.03 -6.49 3.46
C GLN A 732 -8.08 -6.43 2.35
N VAL A 733 -8.27 -5.24 1.79
CA VAL A 733 -9.14 -5.02 0.61
C VAL A 733 -8.57 -5.73 -0.63
N TRP A 734 -7.24 -5.79 -0.74
CA TRP A 734 -6.53 -6.45 -1.83
C TRP A 734 -5.66 -7.57 -1.29
N LEU A 735 -6.05 -8.80 -1.55
CA LEU A 735 -5.18 -9.95 -1.33
C LEU A 735 -4.14 -9.99 -2.44
N PRO A 736 -2.89 -10.42 -2.17
CA PRO A 736 -1.90 -10.63 -3.22
C PRO A 736 -2.49 -11.47 -4.37
N PRO A 737 -2.22 -11.17 -5.65
CA PRO A 737 -2.66 -12.05 -6.72
C PRO A 737 -2.10 -13.45 -6.53
N LEU A 738 -2.87 -14.48 -6.89
CA LEU A 738 -2.37 -15.85 -6.92
C LEU A 738 -1.33 -15.91 -8.04
N ARG A 739 -0.04 -15.73 -7.71
CA ARG A 739 1.10 -15.89 -8.63
C ARG A 739 1.68 -17.30 -8.59
N ASP A 740 1.74 -17.88 -7.40
CA ASP A 740 2.25 -19.24 -7.18
C ASP A 740 1.15 -20.21 -6.77
N SER A 741 1.33 -21.48 -7.14
CA SER A 741 0.47 -22.56 -6.65
C SER A 741 0.75 -22.81 -5.16
N PRO A 742 -0.29 -22.89 -4.31
CA PRO A 742 -0.12 -23.22 -2.90
C PRO A 742 0.39 -24.66 -2.75
N LYS A 743 1.14 -24.94 -1.69
CA LYS A 743 1.55 -26.32 -1.37
C LYS A 743 0.37 -27.13 -0.85
N LEU A 744 0.20 -28.37 -1.33
CA LEU A 744 -0.89 -29.25 -0.88
C LEU A 744 -0.90 -29.45 0.65
N GLU A 745 0.25 -29.65 1.28
CA GLU A 745 0.38 -29.80 2.74
C GLU A 745 -0.15 -28.57 3.52
N SER A 746 0.04 -27.37 2.96
CA SER A 746 -0.49 -26.15 3.53
C SER A 746 -2.01 -26.11 3.46
N LEU A 747 -2.62 -26.66 2.42
CA LEU A 747 -4.07 -26.73 2.32
C LEU A 747 -4.64 -27.78 3.27
N LEU A 748 -4.05 -28.98 3.33
CA LEU A 748 -4.50 -30.08 4.20
C LEU A 748 -4.42 -29.73 5.69
N SER A 749 -3.42 -28.94 6.11
CA SER A 749 -3.28 -28.51 7.50
C SER A 749 -4.37 -27.53 7.95
N HIS A 750 -4.88 -26.69 7.04
CA HIS A 750 -5.88 -25.65 7.34
C HIS A 750 -7.31 -26.06 6.99
N PHE A 751 -7.49 -27.00 6.07
CA PHE A 751 -8.80 -27.49 5.68
C PHE A 751 -9.32 -28.51 6.71
N ARG A 752 -10.53 -28.28 7.21
CA ARG A 752 -11.25 -29.17 8.11
C ARG A 752 -12.63 -29.40 7.53
N THR A 753 -13.00 -30.67 7.36
CA THR A 753 -14.31 -31.07 6.86
C THR A 753 -14.71 -32.39 7.51
N ASP A 754 -15.98 -32.50 7.86
CA ASP A 754 -16.59 -33.76 8.27
C ASP A 754 -17.28 -34.46 7.09
N ALA A 755 -17.36 -33.79 5.92
CA ALA A 755 -17.95 -34.36 4.72
C ALA A 755 -17.06 -35.49 4.16
N PRO A 756 -17.63 -36.68 3.90
CA PRO A 756 -16.87 -37.82 3.39
C PRO A 756 -16.30 -37.55 2.00
N LEU A 757 -15.15 -38.17 1.67
CA LEU A 757 -14.48 -38.06 0.37
C LEU A 757 -14.31 -36.61 -0.13
N THR A 758 -14.05 -35.68 0.79
CA THR A 758 -13.87 -34.26 0.48
C THR A 758 -12.45 -33.82 0.76
N VAL A 759 -11.77 -33.27 -0.25
CA VAL A 759 -10.35 -32.94 -0.20
C VAL A 759 -10.04 -31.60 -0.85
N PRO A 760 -9.16 -30.75 -0.27
CA PRO A 760 -8.75 -29.50 -0.89
C PRO A 760 -7.70 -29.78 -1.98
N ILE A 761 -7.97 -29.31 -3.18
CA ILE A 761 -7.08 -29.47 -4.35
C ILE A 761 -6.48 -28.16 -4.85
N GLY A 762 -6.89 -27.03 -4.27
CA GLY A 762 -6.47 -25.70 -4.70
C GLY A 762 -7.12 -24.56 -3.92
N LEU A 763 -7.03 -23.35 -4.47
CA LEU A 763 -7.70 -22.15 -3.98
C LEU A 763 -8.50 -21.48 -5.10
N VAL A 764 -9.59 -20.82 -4.73
CA VAL A 764 -10.41 -19.96 -5.59
C VAL A 764 -10.22 -18.52 -5.11
N ASP A 765 -9.91 -17.61 -6.03
CA ASP A 765 -9.79 -16.18 -5.73
C ASP A 765 -11.17 -15.52 -5.79
N CYS A 766 -11.60 -14.94 -4.67
CA CYS A 766 -12.88 -14.26 -4.52
C CYS A 766 -12.63 -12.78 -4.23
N PRO A 767 -12.20 -11.97 -5.24
CA PRO A 767 -11.78 -10.59 -5.03
C PRO A 767 -12.92 -9.70 -4.53
N TYR A 768 -14.15 -9.90 -5.02
CA TYR A 768 -15.32 -9.16 -4.57
C TYR A 768 -15.63 -9.38 -3.09
N GLU A 769 -15.52 -10.62 -2.61
CA GLU A 769 -15.68 -10.96 -1.19
C GLU A 769 -14.41 -10.78 -0.37
N GLN A 770 -13.30 -10.36 -1.00
CA GLN A 770 -12.00 -10.08 -0.37
C GLN A 770 -11.47 -11.27 0.44
N ARG A 771 -11.66 -12.49 -0.08
CA ARG A 771 -11.17 -13.73 0.53
C ARG A 771 -10.70 -14.73 -0.52
N ARG A 772 -10.08 -15.81 -0.05
CA ARG A 772 -9.77 -16.98 -0.88
C ARG A 772 -10.47 -18.17 -0.29
N ASP A 773 -11.20 -18.89 -1.13
CA ASP A 773 -11.93 -20.09 -0.73
C ASP A 773 -11.12 -21.33 -1.13
N PHE A 774 -11.26 -22.43 -0.40
CA PHE A 774 -10.64 -23.69 -0.79
C PHE A 774 -11.36 -24.24 -2.03
N LEU A 775 -10.60 -24.60 -3.07
CA LEU A 775 -11.13 -25.45 -4.14
C LEU A 775 -11.16 -26.88 -3.61
N ALA A 776 -12.32 -27.30 -3.10
CA ALA A 776 -12.53 -28.64 -2.58
C ALA A 776 -13.18 -29.55 -3.62
N ALA A 777 -12.60 -30.72 -3.84
CA ALA A 777 -13.24 -31.80 -4.58
C ALA A 777 -14.13 -32.59 -3.60
N GLN A 778 -15.45 -32.49 -3.76
CA GLN A 778 -16.45 -33.24 -3.00
C GLN A 778 -16.84 -34.46 -3.82
N LEU A 779 -16.31 -35.63 -3.47
CA LEU A 779 -16.43 -36.83 -4.32
C LEU A 779 -17.49 -37.82 -3.82
N ALA A 780 -18.14 -37.53 -2.70
CA ALA A 780 -19.29 -38.29 -2.25
C ALA A 780 -20.53 -38.01 -3.12
N GLY A 781 -21.19 -39.06 -3.61
CA GLY A 781 -22.46 -38.96 -4.34
C GLY A 781 -22.33 -38.46 -5.78
N ALA A 782 -23.24 -37.56 -6.19
CA ALA A 782 -23.44 -37.17 -7.60
C ALA A 782 -22.23 -36.44 -8.24
N THR A 783 -21.34 -35.87 -7.43
CA THR A 783 -20.13 -35.17 -7.87
C THR A 783 -18.89 -36.06 -7.89
N GLY A 784 -19.05 -37.37 -7.68
CA GLY A 784 -17.93 -38.31 -7.58
C GLY A 784 -17.15 -38.55 -8.87
N ASN A 785 -17.74 -38.32 -10.04
CA ASN A 785 -17.01 -38.37 -11.32
C ASN A 785 -16.36 -37.02 -11.61
N VAL A 786 -15.11 -37.03 -12.06
CA VAL A 786 -14.27 -35.83 -12.19
C VAL A 786 -13.72 -35.69 -13.60
N ALA A 787 -13.76 -34.47 -14.15
CA ALA A 787 -13.07 -34.10 -15.39
C ALA A 787 -12.06 -32.98 -15.12
N VAL A 788 -10.83 -33.18 -15.59
CA VAL A 788 -9.80 -32.14 -15.61
C VAL A 788 -9.48 -31.79 -17.06
N VAL A 789 -9.94 -30.63 -17.52
CA VAL A 789 -9.81 -30.22 -18.93
C VAL A 789 -8.87 -29.02 -19.03
N GLY A 790 -7.93 -29.07 -19.98
CA GLY A 790 -6.94 -28.00 -20.14
C GLY A 790 -6.01 -28.22 -21.32
N GLY A 791 -5.53 -27.15 -21.94
CA GLY A 791 -4.60 -27.24 -23.07
C GLY A 791 -3.26 -27.95 -22.72
N PRO A 792 -2.36 -28.13 -23.69
CA PRO A 792 -1.02 -28.66 -23.44
C PRO A 792 -0.30 -27.87 -22.33
N ARG A 793 0.36 -28.59 -21.41
CA ARG A 793 1.11 -28.02 -20.26
C ARG A 793 0.30 -27.08 -19.36
N SER A 794 -1.02 -27.22 -19.30
CA SER A 794 -1.89 -26.43 -18.40
C SER A 794 -1.89 -26.92 -16.94
N GLY A 795 -1.31 -28.09 -16.64
CA GLY A 795 -1.28 -28.67 -15.28
C GLY A 795 -2.28 -29.80 -15.03
N LYS A 796 -2.86 -30.43 -16.07
CA LYS A 796 -3.82 -31.54 -15.94
C LYS A 796 -3.33 -32.70 -15.07
N SER A 797 -2.18 -33.28 -15.42
CA SER A 797 -1.57 -34.39 -14.68
C SER A 797 -1.22 -33.98 -13.25
N THR A 798 -0.80 -32.72 -13.03
CA THR A 798 -0.58 -32.16 -11.69
C THR A 798 -1.87 -32.12 -10.89
N ALA A 799 -3.00 -31.70 -11.48
CA ALA A 799 -4.29 -31.67 -10.78
C ALA A 799 -4.78 -33.08 -10.40
N LEU A 800 -4.63 -34.06 -11.30
CA LEU A 800 -4.92 -35.47 -10.98
C LEU A 800 -4.05 -35.98 -9.83
N LYS A 801 -2.75 -35.71 -9.90
CA LYS A 801 -1.77 -36.08 -8.86
C LYS A 801 -2.11 -35.43 -7.51
N THR A 802 -2.49 -34.14 -7.50
CA THR A 802 -2.90 -33.40 -6.32
C THR A 802 -4.18 -33.98 -5.70
N LEU A 803 -5.16 -34.35 -6.52
CA LEU A 803 -6.39 -35.03 -6.06
C LEU A 803 -6.08 -36.37 -5.39
N MET A 804 -5.29 -37.22 -6.07
CA MET A 804 -4.90 -38.55 -5.56
C MET A 804 -4.13 -38.45 -4.24
N LEU A 805 -3.13 -37.55 -4.17
CA LEU A 805 -2.34 -37.36 -2.96
C LEU A 805 -3.15 -36.79 -1.81
N GLY A 806 -4.04 -35.83 -2.09
CA GLY A 806 -4.90 -35.27 -1.05
C GLY A 806 -5.83 -36.33 -0.45
N LEU A 807 -6.40 -37.21 -1.28
CA LEU A 807 -7.19 -38.35 -0.82
C LEU A 807 -6.35 -39.36 -0.04
N ALA A 808 -5.15 -39.69 -0.52
CA ALA A 808 -4.24 -40.63 0.14
C ALA A 808 -3.77 -40.15 1.53
N GLU A 809 -3.59 -38.84 1.71
CA GLU A 809 -3.22 -38.25 3.02
C GLU A 809 -4.38 -38.22 4.02
N THR A 810 -5.63 -38.19 3.53
CA THR A 810 -6.84 -38.02 4.33
C THR A 810 -7.60 -39.32 4.60
N HIS A 811 -7.44 -40.35 3.77
CA HIS A 811 -8.18 -41.62 3.84
C HIS A 811 -7.26 -42.84 3.98
N ASP A 812 -7.77 -43.96 4.51
CA ASP A 812 -7.05 -45.24 4.57
C ASP A 812 -7.03 -45.92 3.19
N PRO A 813 -5.96 -46.68 2.83
CA PRO A 813 -5.91 -47.48 1.60
C PRO A 813 -7.02 -48.51 1.44
N ARG A 814 -7.79 -48.82 2.50
CA ARG A 814 -9.01 -49.64 2.43
C ARG A 814 -10.25 -48.86 2.04
N ASP A 815 -10.28 -47.55 2.30
CA ASP A 815 -11.42 -46.69 1.99
C ASP A 815 -11.30 -46.10 0.59
N VAL A 816 -10.08 -45.86 0.09
CA VAL A 816 -9.84 -45.24 -1.22
C VAL A 816 -8.72 -45.95 -1.98
N GLN A 817 -8.99 -46.30 -3.23
CA GLN A 817 -8.05 -47.01 -4.11
C GLN A 817 -8.02 -46.39 -5.50
N PHE A 818 -6.83 -46.38 -6.11
CA PHE A 818 -6.60 -45.80 -7.42
C PHE A 818 -6.11 -46.83 -8.43
N TYR A 819 -6.70 -46.80 -9.62
CA TYR A 819 -6.25 -47.55 -10.79
C TYR A 819 -6.08 -46.57 -11.96
N CYS A 820 -4.84 -46.41 -12.41
CA CYS A 820 -4.48 -45.32 -13.30
C CYS A 820 -4.12 -45.80 -14.71
N LEU A 821 -4.63 -45.10 -15.72
CA LEU A 821 -4.24 -45.21 -17.12
C LEU A 821 -3.50 -43.90 -17.50
N ASP A 822 -2.17 -43.95 -17.56
CA ASP A 822 -1.31 -42.77 -17.77
C ASP A 822 -0.88 -42.65 -19.24
N PHE A 823 -1.59 -41.78 -19.98
CA PHE A 823 -1.26 -41.40 -21.36
C PHE A 823 -0.79 -39.94 -21.48
N GLY A 824 -0.77 -39.19 -20.38
CA GLY A 824 -0.55 -37.73 -20.34
C GLY A 824 0.90 -37.29 -20.17
N GLY A 825 1.83 -38.23 -19.90
CA GLY A 825 3.26 -37.93 -19.81
C GLY A 825 4.02 -38.73 -18.76
N GLY A 826 3.41 -39.74 -18.13
CA GLY A 826 4.09 -40.62 -17.17
C GLY A 826 4.18 -40.04 -15.76
N MET A 827 3.51 -38.92 -15.44
CA MET A 827 3.58 -38.31 -14.11
C MET A 827 2.92 -39.17 -13.03
N LEU A 828 1.88 -39.93 -13.37
CA LEU A 828 1.17 -40.79 -12.42
C LEU A 828 1.98 -42.04 -12.05
N SER A 829 2.92 -42.46 -12.91
CA SER A 829 3.83 -43.58 -12.61
C SER A 829 4.61 -43.39 -11.31
N SER A 830 4.93 -42.14 -10.94
CA SER A 830 5.61 -41.81 -9.68
C SER A 830 4.77 -42.16 -8.44
N LEU A 831 3.44 -42.20 -8.57
CA LEU A 831 2.51 -42.54 -7.48
C LEU A 831 2.31 -44.04 -7.31
N SER A 832 2.86 -44.89 -8.18
CA SER A 832 2.75 -46.35 -8.09
C SER A 832 3.27 -46.94 -6.76
N THR A 833 4.08 -46.17 -6.03
CA THR A 833 4.60 -46.56 -4.71
C THR A 833 3.61 -46.33 -3.57
N LEU A 834 2.55 -45.54 -3.77
CA LEU A 834 1.55 -45.27 -2.73
C LEU A 834 0.77 -46.54 -2.37
N PRO A 835 0.45 -46.77 -1.09
CA PRO A 835 -0.34 -47.92 -0.66
C PRO A 835 -1.76 -47.89 -1.24
N HIS A 836 -2.31 -46.72 -1.56
CA HIS A 836 -3.63 -46.55 -2.18
C HIS A 836 -3.67 -46.89 -3.68
N VAL A 837 -2.53 -47.04 -4.36
CA VAL A 837 -2.49 -47.24 -5.82
C VAL A 837 -2.31 -48.72 -6.14
N GLY A 838 -3.29 -49.33 -6.82
CA GLY A 838 -3.28 -50.75 -7.15
C GLY A 838 -2.63 -51.07 -8.50
N SER A 839 -2.79 -50.20 -9.51
CA SER A 839 -2.10 -50.30 -10.80
C SER A 839 -1.90 -48.93 -11.45
N VAL A 840 -0.79 -48.80 -12.21
CA VAL A 840 -0.56 -47.68 -13.13
C VAL A 840 -0.12 -48.26 -14.47
N ALA A 841 -0.98 -48.15 -15.48
CA ALA A 841 -0.72 -48.65 -16.83
C ALA A 841 -0.28 -47.51 -17.74
N GLY A 842 0.87 -47.66 -18.39
CA GLY A 842 1.30 -46.73 -19.44
C GLY A 842 0.68 -47.08 -20.79
N ARG A 843 0.90 -46.21 -21.79
CA ARG A 843 0.41 -46.42 -23.17
C ARG A 843 0.85 -47.75 -23.81
N ARG A 844 2.01 -48.28 -23.42
CA ARG A 844 2.57 -49.53 -23.96
C ARG A 844 2.05 -50.79 -23.28
N ASP A 845 1.42 -50.66 -22.12
CA ASP A 845 0.97 -51.79 -21.30
C ASP A 845 -0.46 -52.22 -21.69
N VAL A 846 -0.64 -52.57 -22.98
CA VAL A 846 -1.95 -52.86 -23.59
C VAL A 846 -2.76 -53.88 -22.78
N GLU A 847 -2.10 -54.94 -22.29
CA GLU A 847 -2.72 -55.98 -21.47
C GLU A 847 -3.19 -55.42 -20.12
N LEU A 848 -2.35 -54.63 -19.43
CA LEU A 848 -2.69 -54.05 -18.14
C LEU A 848 -3.81 -53.01 -18.26
N VAL A 849 -3.84 -52.21 -19.33
CA VAL A 849 -4.92 -51.25 -19.62
C VAL A 849 -6.25 -51.99 -19.74
N ARG A 850 -6.32 -53.02 -20.60
CA ARG A 850 -7.54 -53.81 -20.79
C ARG A 850 -7.96 -54.52 -19.51
N ARG A 851 -7.01 -55.17 -18.84
CA ARG A 851 -7.26 -55.92 -17.60
C ARG A 851 -7.76 -55.01 -16.48
N THR A 852 -7.26 -53.78 -16.40
CA THR A 852 -7.71 -52.79 -15.41
C THR A 852 -9.19 -52.49 -15.56
N VAL A 853 -9.66 -52.19 -16.76
CA VAL A 853 -11.09 -51.90 -17.01
C VAL A 853 -11.96 -53.13 -16.74
N VAL A 854 -11.54 -54.30 -17.22
CA VAL A 854 -12.28 -55.57 -17.03
C VAL A 854 -12.39 -55.94 -15.54
N GLN A 855 -11.34 -55.72 -14.74
CA GLN A 855 -11.38 -55.99 -13.31
C GLN A 855 -12.39 -55.08 -12.60
N LEU A 856 -12.49 -53.81 -13.02
CA LEU A 856 -13.45 -52.87 -12.46
C LEU A 856 -14.89 -53.16 -12.89
N GLU A 857 -15.10 -53.62 -14.13
CA GLU A 857 -16.41 -54.12 -14.57
C GLU A 857 -16.85 -55.36 -13.77
N SER A 858 -15.91 -56.28 -13.50
CA SER A 858 -16.16 -57.45 -12.65
C SER A 858 -16.50 -57.06 -11.21
N LEU A 859 -15.78 -56.09 -10.65
CA LEU A 859 -16.06 -55.54 -9.32
C LEU A 859 -17.45 -54.89 -9.26
N LEU A 860 -17.81 -54.09 -10.26
CA LEU A 860 -19.14 -53.48 -10.36
C LEU A 860 -20.23 -54.55 -10.36
N ARG A 861 -20.09 -55.58 -11.21
CA ARG A 861 -21.05 -56.68 -11.30
C ARG A 861 -21.18 -57.44 -9.97
N SER A 862 -20.05 -57.71 -9.31
CA SER A 862 -20.04 -58.38 -7.99
C SER A 862 -20.76 -57.54 -6.92
N ARG A 863 -20.58 -56.21 -6.94
CA ARG A 863 -21.28 -55.30 -6.02
C ARG A 863 -22.78 -55.18 -6.35
N GLU A 864 -23.15 -55.22 -7.63
CA GLU A 864 -24.56 -55.27 -8.07
C GLU A 864 -25.25 -56.54 -7.59
N GLU A 865 -24.62 -57.70 -7.75
CA GLU A 865 -25.14 -59.00 -7.29
C GLU A 865 -25.32 -59.06 -5.77
N ARG A 866 -24.34 -58.56 -5.00
CA ARG A 866 -24.44 -58.42 -3.53
C ARG A 866 -25.58 -57.50 -3.10
N ARG A 867 -25.75 -56.36 -3.78
CA ARG A 867 -26.85 -55.44 -3.48
C ARG A 867 -28.22 -56.05 -3.80
N ASN A 868 -28.33 -56.74 -4.93
CA ASN A 868 -29.57 -57.39 -5.36
C ASN A 868 -29.95 -58.58 -4.45
N SER A 869 -28.97 -59.21 -3.80
CA SER A 869 -29.21 -60.27 -2.80
C SER A 869 -29.59 -59.75 -1.42
N GLY A 870 -29.70 -58.42 -1.23
CA GLY A 870 -30.19 -57.79 -0.01
C GLY A 870 -29.13 -57.63 1.08
N ASP A 871 -27.85 -57.79 0.75
CA ASP A 871 -26.75 -57.55 1.67
C ASP A 871 -26.57 -56.04 1.89
N GLU A 872 -26.77 -55.56 3.11
CA GLU A 872 -26.57 -54.14 3.45
C GLU A 872 -25.07 -53.77 3.46
N ALA A 873 -24.17 -54.76 3.55
CA ALA A 873 -22.72 -54.59 3.56
C ALA A 873 -22.09 -54.69 2.15
N VAL A 874 -22.74 -54.12 1.12
CA VAL A 874 -22.25 -54.15 -0.28
C VAL A 874 -20.78 -53.69 -0.42
N ARG A 875 -20.33 -52.80 0.47
CA ARG A 875 -18.99 -52.19 0.49
C ARG A 875 -17.98 -52.87 1.44
N ASP A 876 -18.33 -53.98 2.09
CA ASP A 876 -17.39 -54.75 2.93
C ASP A 876 -16.54 -55.70 2.05
N ASP A 877 -15.89 -55.11 1.04
CA ASP A 877 -14.92 -55.76 0.18
C ASP A 877 -13.57 -55.05 0.30
N PRO A 878 -12.45 -55.65 -0.14
CA PRO A 878 -11.13 -55.06 0.10
C PRO A 878 -10.85 -53.77 -0.70
N TYR A 879 -11.87 -53.22 -1.39
CA TYR A 879 -11.74 -52.17 -2.41
C TYR A 879 -12.44 -50.85 -2.08
N GLY A 880 -13.16 -50.65 -0.97
CA GLY A 880 -13.71 -49.32 -0.60
C GLY A 880 -14.33 -48.50 -1.76
N ASP A 881 -14.00 -47.21 -1.85
CA ASP A 881 -14.28 -46.35 -3.01
C ASP A 881 -13.12 -46.36 -4.02
N VAL A 882 -13.40 -46.84 -5.23
CA VAL A 882 -12.42 -47.08 -6.29
C VAL A 882 -12.45 -45.97 -7.33
N PHE A 883 -11.28 -45.42 -7.65
CA PHE A 883 -11.09 -44.37 -8.64
C PHE A 883 -10.35 -44.88 -9.87
N LEU A 884 -11.04 -44.95 -11.01
CA LEU A 884 -10.42 -45.13 -12.32
C LEU A 884 -9.94 -43.79 -12.84
N VAL A 885 -8.62 -43.58 -12.86
CA VAL A 885 -7.99 -42.31 -13.28
C VAL A 885 -7.41 -42.46 -14.68
N VAL A 886 -7.90 -41.69 -15.64
CA VAL A 886 -7.43 -41.69 -17.03
C VAL A 886 -6.79 -40.33 -17.35
N ASP A 887 -5.46 -40.29 -17.47
CA ASP A 887 -4.74 -39.09 -17.90
C ASP A 887 -4.55 -39.11 -19.42
N GLY A 888 -5.36 -38.37 -20.16
CA GLY A 888 -5.32 -38.30 -21.62
C GLY A 888 -6.42 -39.10 -22.32
N TRP A 889 -7.66 -38.65 -22.19
CA TRP A 889 -8.85 -39.29 -22.78
C TRP A 889 -8.77 -39.51 -24.30
N ALA A 890 -8.09 -38.61 -25.02
CA ALA A 890 -7.91 -38.72 -26.47
C ALA A 890 -7.25 -40.05 -26.90
N THR A 891 -6.35 -40.60 -26.08
CA THR A 891 -5.66 -41.87 -26.37
C THR A 891 -6.58 -43.07 -26.24
N ILE A 892 -7.50 -43.08 -25.27
CA ILE A 892 -8.55 -44.12 -25.18
C ILE A 892 -9.35 -44.17 -26.47
N ARG A 893 -9.82 -43.01 -26.96
CA ARG A 893 -10.63 -42.94 -28.17
C ARG A 893 -9.86 -43.36 -29.44
N GLN A 894 -8.55 -43.12 -29.50
CA GLN A 894 -7.75 -43.41 -30.69
C GLN A 894 -7.22 -44.84 -30.75
N GLU A 895 -6.78 -45.38 -29.61
CA GLU A 895 -6.08 -46.68 -29.54
C GLU A 895 -6.88 -47.78 -28.85
N TYR A 896 -7.86 -47.40 -28.02
CA TYR A 896 -8.65 -48.31 -27.18
C TYR A 896 -10.16 -48.02 -27.29
N ASP A 897 -10.66 -47.73 -28.49
CA ASP A 897 -12.06 -47.32 -28.75
C ASP A 897 -13.10 -48.28 -28.12
N ALA A 898 -12.81 -49.59 -28.10
CA ALA A 898 -13.65 -50.59 -27.46
C ALA A 898 -13.84 -50.37 -25.94
N LEU A 899 -12.87 -49.75 -25.25
CA LEU A 899 -12.96 -49.45 -23.82
C LEU A 899 -13.75 -48.16 -23.52
N GLU A 900 -13.99 -47.29 -24.51
CA GLU A 900 -14.75 -46.05 -24.31
C GLU A 900 -16.16 -46.37 -23.78
N ALA A 901 -16.83 -47.37 -24.37
CA ALA A 901 -18.16 -47.80 -23.96
C ALA A 901 -18.16 -48.40 -22.53
N SER A 902 -17.18 -49.24 -22.21
CA SER A 902 -16.99 -49.82 -20.87
C SER A 902 -16.80 -48.75 -19.79
N ILE A 903 -15.89 -47.80 -20.02
CA ILE A 903 -15.62 -46.72 -19.06
C ILE A 903 -16.86 -45.82 -18.89
N THR A 904 -17.60 -45.57 -19.97
CA THR A 904 -18.84 -44.80 -19.91
C THR A 904 -19.92 -45.53 -19.08
N ALA A 905 -20.03 -46.86 -19.22
CA ALA A 905 -20.93 -47.67 -18.40
C ALA A 905 -20.54 -47.64 -16.91
N LEU A 906 -19.24 -47.75 -16.62
CA LEU A 906 -18.70 -47.59 -15.26
C LEU A 906 -19.06 -46.21 -14.68
N ALA A 907 -18.92 -45.12 -15.45
CA ALA A 907 -19.30 -43.79 -14.98
C ALA A 907 -20.81 -43.63 -14.73
N ALA A 908 -21.64 -44.31 -15.52
CA ALA A 908 -23.11 -44.22 -15.44
C ALA A 908 -23.69 -44.95 -14.22
N GLN A 909 -23.15 -46.12 -13.89
CA GLN A 909 -23.69 -46.98 -12.83
C GLN A 909 -22.82 -46.99 -11.56
N GLY A 910 -21.52 -46.70 -11.70
CA GLY A 910 -20.50 -46.93 -10.67
C GLY A 910 -20.66 -46.10 -9.40
N LEU A 911 -21.14 -44.86 -9.47
CA LEU A 911 -21.21 -43.97 -8.29
C LEU A 911 -22.06 -44.56 -7.15
N SER A 912 -23.11 -45.30 -7.48
CA SER A 912 -23.95 -45.97 -6.48
C SER A 912 -23.23 -47.11 -5.75
N TYR A 913 -22.19 -47.64 -6.35
CA TYR A 913 -21.40 -48.77 -5.87
C TYR A 913 -19.99 -48.37 -5.45
N GLY A 914 -19.70 -47.08 -5.28
CA GLY A 914 -18.37 -46.59 -4.88
C GLY A 914 -17.31 -46.75 -5.97
N LEU A 915 -17.70 -46.59 -7.24
CA LEU A 915 -16.82 -46.62 -8.40
C LEU A 915 -16.88 -45.24 -9.08
N HIS A 916 -15.73 -44.59 -9.14
CA HIS A 916 -15.56 -43.20 -9.58
C HIS A 916 -14.70 -43.16 -10.83
N VAL A 917 -15.11 -42.37 -11.81
CA VAL A 917 -14.34 -42.16 -13.04
C VAL A 917 -13.76 -40.75 -13.05
N VAL A 918 -12.44 -40.66 -13.15
CA VAL A 918 -11.67 -39.41 -13.21
C VAL A 918 -10.95 -39.34 -14.54
N VAL A 919 -11.26 -38.37 -15.39
CA VAL A 919 -10.67 -38.24 -16.73
C VAL A 919 -9.97 -36.90 -16.91
N SER A 920 -8.86 -36.89 -17.64
CA SER A 920 -8.26 -35.66 -18.16
C SER A 920 -8.38 -35.58 -19.68
N ALA A 921 -8.65 -34.39 -20.21
CA ALA A 921 -8.77 -34.15 -21.64
C ALA A 921 -8.15 -32.81 -22.03
N SER A 922 -7.72 -32.64 -23.28
CA SER A 922 -7.16 -31.35 -23.72
C SER A 922 -8.24 -30.32 -24.03
N ARG A 923 -9.44 -30.80 -24.38
CA ARG A 923 -10.61 -30.01 -24.78
C ARG A 923 -11.88 -30.69 -24.30
N TRP A 924 -12.93 -29.91 -24.02
CA TRP A 924 -14.23 -30.47 -23.66
C TRP A 924 -14.85 -31.31 -24.79
N ALA A 925 -14.58 -30.94 -26.05
CA ALA A 925 -15.08 -31.66 -27.23
C ALA A 925 -14.49 -33.08 -27.40
N GLU A 926 -13.40 -33.42 -26.70
CA GLU A 926 -12.85 -34.78 -26.71
C GLU A 926 -13.72 -35.76 -25.90
N ILE A 927 -14.48 -35.25 -24.91
CA ILE A 927 -15.38 -36.04 -24.07
C ILE A 927 -16.77 -36.01 -24.71
N ARG A 928 -17.29 -37.18 -25.10
CA ARG A 928 -18.63 -37.28 -25.70
C ARG A 928 -19.72 -36.85 -24.70
N PRO A 929 -20.86 -36.32 -25.16
CA PRO A 929 -21.96 -35.89 -24.28
C PRO A 929 -22.39 -36.95 -23.26
N ALA A 930 -22.49 -38.22 -23.68
CA ALA A 930 -22.90 -39.33 -22.82
C ALA A 930 -22.03 -39.49 -21.57
N LEU A 931 -20.70 -39.30 -21.68
CA LEU A 931 -19.80 -39.31 -20.53
C LEU A 931 -19.76 -37.94 -19.85
N LYS A 932 -19.71 -36.85 -20.62
CA LYS A 932 -19.61 -35.47 -20.10
C LYS A 932 -20.75 -35.12 -19.12
N ASP A 933 -21.97 -35.56 -19.41
CA ASP A 933 -23.15 -35.27 -18.58
C ASP A 933 -23.16 -36.07 -17.26
N LEU A 934 -22.40 -37.18 -17.19
CA LEU A 934 -22.22 -37.99 -15.98
C LEU A 934 -21.12 -37.43 -15.05
N ILE A 935 -20.38 -36.42 -15.49
CA ILE A 935 -19.28 -35.81 -14.75
C ILE A 935 -19.79 -34.59 -13.98
N GLY A 936 -19.98 -34.76 -12.68
CA GLY A 936 -20.41 -33.70 -11.77
C GLY A 936 -19.30 -32.71 -11.41
N THR A 937 -18.10 -33.19 -11.07
CA THR A 937 -16.96 -32.32 -10.72
C THR A 937 -16.17 -31.95 -11.97
N ARG A 938 -16.21 -30.68 -12.36
CA ARG A 938 -15.57 -30.17 -13.58
C ARG A 938 -14.51 -29.13 -13.23
N ILE A 939 -13.24 -29.45 -13.52
CA ILE A 939 -12.09 -28.59 -13.29
C ILE A 939 -11.57 -28.14 -14.66
N GLU A 940 -11.87 -26.89 -15.01
CA GLU A 940 -11.39 -26.28 -16.25
C GLU A 940 -10.13 -25.47 -15.98
N LEU A 941 -8.99 -25.99 -16.45
CA LEU A 941 -7.72 -25.28 -16.48
C LEU A 941 -7.61 -24.45 -17.77
N ARG A 942 -6.54 -23.68 -17.89
CA ARG A 942 -6.23 -22.89 -19.09
C ARG A 942 -6.39 -23.73 -20.37
N LEU A 943 -7.36 -23.34 -21.21
CA LEU A 943 -7.64 -23.95 -22.51
C LEU A 943 -6.73 -23.37 -23.61
N GLY A 944 -6.55 -24.13 -24.69
CA GLY A 944 -5.88 -23.63 -25.89
C GLY A 944 -6.76 -22.68 -26.70
N ASP A 945 -8.05 -23.00 -26.80
CA ASP A 945 -9.08 -22.12 -27.37
C ASP A 945 -10.11 -21.76 -26.30
N PRO A 946 -10.15 -20.51 -25.81
CA PRO A 946 -11.15 -20.05 -24.85
C PRO A 946 -12.60 -20.13 -25.31
N ALA A 947 -12.87 -20.21 -26.63
CA ALA A 947 -14.24 -20.35 -27.13
C ALA A 947 -14.88 -21.68 -26.74
N GLU A 948 -14.06 -22.71 -26.49
CA GLU A 948 -14.48 -24.04 -26.04
C GLU A 948 -14.74 -24.12 -24.53
N SER A 949 -14.56 -23.02 -23.78
CA SER A 949 -14.86 -22.94 -22.35
C SER A 949 -16.34 -23.24 -22.08
N GLU A 950 -16.58 -24.12 -21.10
CA GLU A 950 -17.91 -24.47 -20.59
C GLU A 950 -18.26 -23.67 -19.33
N MET A 951 -17.27 -23.02 -18.72
CA MET A 951 -17.44 -22.19 -17.53
C MET A 951 -17.76 -20.72 -17.88
N ASP A 952 -16.77 -19.97 -18.39
CA ASP A 952 -16.93 -18.58 -18.82
C ASP A 952 -15.91 -18.25 -19.93
N ARG A 953 -16.43 -18.06 -21.15
CA ARG A 953 -15.62 -17.78 -22.34
C ARG A 953 -14.83 -16.47 -22.26
N LYS A 954 -15.35 -15.45 -21.58
CA LYS A 954 -14.69 -14.15 -21.44
C LYS A 954 -13.53 -14.27 -20.45
N ARG A 955 -13.76 -14.92 -19.31
CA ARG A 955 -12.72 -15.16 -18.30
C ARG A 955 -11.64 -16.11 -18.81
N ALA A 956 -12.00 -17.18 -19.53
CA ALA A 956 -11.05 -18.10 -20.13
C ALA A 956 -10.04 -17.40 -21.08
N ARG A 957 -10.45 -16.33 -21.79
CA ARG A 957 -9.55 -15.52 -22.64
C ARG A 957 -8.48 -14.79 -21.85
N GLN A 958 -8.80 -14.36 -20.63
CA GLN A 958 -7.86 -13.66 -19.77
C GLN A 958 -6.78 -14.61 -19.21
N LEU A 959 -7.06 -15.92 -19.16
CA LEU A 959 -6.17 -16.94 -18.61
C LEU A 959 -5.15 -17.51 -19.61
N ILE A 960 -5.20 -17.13 -20.90
CA ILE A 960 -4.33 -17.70 -21.96
C ILE A 960 -2.83 -17.55 -21.63
N GLN A 961 -2.45 -16.44 -21.00
CA GLN A 961 -1.06 -16.15 -20.66
C GLN A 961 -0.69 -16.58 -19.23
N SER A 962 -1.66 -17.10 -18.46
CA SER A 962 -1.44 -17.49 -17.07
C SER A 962 -0.56 -18.74 -16.93
N PRO A 963 0.17 -18.89 -15.80
CA PRO A 963 1.00 -20.05 -15.53
C PRO A 963 0.18 -21.36 -15.42
N PRO A 964 0.83 -22.54 -15.52
CA PRO A 964 0.17 -23.82 -15.32
C PRO A 964 -0.51 -23.92 -13.94
N GLY A 965 -1.58 -24.70 -13.87
CA GLY A 965 -2.41 -24.87 -12.68
C GLY A 965 -3.48 -23.79 -12.50
N ARG A 966 -3.54 -22.78 -13.37
CA ARG A 966 -4.65 -21.81 -13.40
C ARG A 966 -5.84 -22.30 -14.19
N GLY A 967 -7.02 -21.91 -13.72
CA GLY A 967 -8.30 -22.27 -14.32
C GLY A 967 -9.42 -21.31 -13.93
N THR A 968 -10.64 -21.68 -14.31
CA THR A 968 -11.85 -20.94 -13.94
C THR A 968 -12.87 -21.88 -13.32
N THR A 969 -13.60 -21.38 -12.33
CA THR A 969 -14.78 -22.06 -11.78
C THR A 969 -16.01 -21.75 -12.65
N ARG A 970 -17.11 -22.47 -12.40
CA ARG A 970 -18.41 -22.26 -13.05
C ARG A 970 -18.96 -20.84 -12.86
N ASP A 971 -18.64 -20.22 -11.72
CA ASP A 971 -19.04 -18.85 -11.42
C ASP A 971 -18.11 -17.79 -12.03
N GLY A 972 -17.18 -18.21 -12.91
CA GLY A 972 -16.22 -17.31 -13.57
C GLY A 972 -15.11 -16.80 -12.64
N ARG A 973 -14.87 -17.46 -11.50
CA ARG A 973 -13.79 -17.10 -10.56
C ARG A 973 -12.50 -17.82 -10.94
N GLU A 974 -11.38 -17.14 -10.75
CA GLU A 974 -10.07 -17.76 -11.01
C GLU A 974 -9.76 -18.80 -9.92
N LEU A 975 -9.26 -19.96 -10.34
CA LEU A 975 -8.76 -21.00 -9.45
C LEU A 975 -7.29 -21.30 -9.70
N VAL A 976 -6.62 -21.79 -8.67
CA VAL A 976 -5.27 -22.33 -8.74
C VAL A 976 -5.23 -23.72 -8.12
N ILE A 977 -4.69 -24.68 -8.88
CA ILE A 977 -4.39 -26.03 -8.39
C ILE A 977 -3.15 -25.99 -7.50
N ALA A 978 -3.22 -26.70 -6.38
CA ALA A 978 -2.09 -26.84 -5.46
C ALA A 978 -0.94 -27.62 -6.09
N ASP A 979 0.29 -27.20 -5.80
CA ASP A 979 1.49 -27.94 -6.17
C ASP A 979 1.61 -29.17 -5.26
N SER A 980 1.67 -30.35 -5.89
CA SER A 980 1.92 -31.64 -5.27
C SER A 980 3.33 -32.10 -5.59
N ARG A 981 4.30 -31.52 -4.87
CA ARG A 981 5.64 -32.10 -4.80
C ARG A 981 5.51 -33.46 -4.13
N PHE A 982 5.76 -34.50 -4.92
CA PHE A 982 5.81 -35.86 -4.40
C PHE A 982 7.28 -36.17 -4.15
N ASP A 983 7.61 -36.35 -2.89
CA ASP A 983 8.90 -36.86 -2.46
C ASP A 983 8.72 -38.36 -2.22
N PRO A 984 9.63 -39.25 -2.66
CA PRO A 984 9.63 -40.65 -2.25
C PRO A 984 9.43 -40.86 -0.74
N SER A 985 9.91 -39.93 0.10
CA SER A 985 9.68 -39.94 1.54
C SER A 985 8.19 -39.90 1.94
N THR A 986 7.32 -39.28 1.13
CA THR A 986 5.85 -39.26 1.34
C THR A 986 5.26 -40.66 1.21
N ALA A 987 5.69 -41.44 0.22
CA ALA A 987 5.23 -42.81 0.05
C ALA A 987 5.69 -43.70 1.20
N ASP A 988 6.94 -43.55 1.65
CA ASP A 988 7.45 -44.29 2.80
C ASP A 988 6.72 -43.93 4.10
N ARG A 989 6.38 -42.64 4.30
CA ARG A 989 5.55 -42.19 5.42
C ARG A 989 4.17 -42.83 5.40
N LEU A 990 3.49 -42.83 4.24
CA LEU A 990 2.15 -43.41 4.12
C LEU A 990 2.19 -44.94 4.28
N ARG A 991 3.20 -45.62 3.73
CA ARG A 991 3.43 -47.06 3.97
C ARG A 991 3.69 -47.37 5.43
N THR A 992 4.49 -46.55 6.12
CA THR A 992 4.74 -46.72 7.56
C THR A 992 3.47 -46.50 8.38
N ARG A 993 2.63 -45.54 7.98
CA ARG A 993 1.35 -45.25 8.63
C ARG A 993 0.33 -46.38 8.47
N TYR A 994 0.27 -47.00 7.28
CA TYR A 994 -0.77 -47.98 6.93
C TYR A 994 -0.28 -49.45 6.90
N SER A 995 1.02 -49.71 7.05
CA SER A 995 1.64 -51.03 7.15
C SER A 995 1.17 -52.00 6.05
N ASP A 996 0.48 -53.10 6.41
CA ASP A 996 0.04 -54.15 5.49
C ASP A 996 -1.21 -53.79 4.66
N ARG A 997 -1.76 -52.59 4.84
CA ARG A 997 -2.96 -52.13 4.14
C ARG A 997 -2.56 -51.50 2.81
N VAL A 998 -2.79 -52.23 1.73
CA VAL A 998 -2.50 -51.80 0.36
C VAL A 998 -3.68 -52.11 -0.57
N ALA A 999 -3.84 -51.28 -1.60
CA ALA A 999 -4.82 -51.47 -2.64
C ALA A 999 -4.54 -52.80 -3.39
N PRO A 1000 -5.59 -53.59 -3.71
CA PRO A 1000 -5.41 -54.82 -4.46
C PRO A 1000 -4.75 -54.56 -5.82
N ARG A 1001 -3.68 -55.30 -6.12
CA ARG A 1001 -2.96 -55.17 -7.38
C ARG A 1001 -3.73 -55.82 -8.52
N ILE A 1002 -3.63 -55.23 -9.72
CA ILE A 1002 -4.17 -55.83 -10.93
C ILE A 1002 -3.07 -56.67 -11.55
N GLU A 1003 -3.21 -57.98 -11.40
CA GLU A 1003 -2.29 -58.95 -11.98
C GLU A 1003 -2.66 -59.23 -13.45
N VAL A 1004 -1.64 -59.26 -14.29
CA VAL A 1004 -1.72 -59.71 -15.69
C VAL A 1004 -1.32 -61.18 -15.79
N LEU A 1005 -1.61 -61.84 -16.90
CA LEU A 1005 -1.18 -63.22 -17.07
C LEU A 1005 0.36 -63.28 -17.02
N PRO A 1006 0.95 -64.16 -16.18
CA PRO A 1006 2.39 -64.34 -16.15
C PRO A 1006 2.92 -64.75 -17.52
N ALA A 1007 4.14 -64.34 -17.85
CA ALA A 1007 4.79 -64.76 -19.10
C ALA A 1007 5.17 -66.25 -19.08
N LEU A 1008 5.46 -66.78 -17.90
CA LEU A 1008 5.78 -68.19 -17.65
C LEU A 1008 4.98 -68.65 -16.44
N VAL A 1009 4.30 -69.78 -16.57
CA VAL A 1009 3.61 -70.43 -15.45
C VAL A 1009 4.13 -71.85 -15.37
N GLU A 1010 4.83 -72.19 -14.29
CA GLU A 1010 5.31 -73.55 -14.08
C GLU A 1010 4.16 -74.47 -13.72
N TYR A 1011 4.09 -75.64 -14.35
CA TYR A 1011 3.04 -76.62 -14.09
C TYR A 1011 2.94 -77.05 -12.62
N ASN A 1012 4.10 -77.28 -11.97
CA ASN A 1012 4.15 -77.66 -10.56
C ASN A 1012 3.62 -76.56 -9.62
N ALA A 1013 3.83 -75.28 -9.96
CA ALA A 1013 3.32 -74.17 -9.18
C ALA A 1013 1.78 -74.14 -9.18
N ILE A 1014 1.13 -74.46 -10.31
CA ILE A 1014 -0.33 -74.54 -10.39
C ILE A 1014 -0.87 -75.73 -9.58
N LEU A 1015 -0.19 -76.88 -9.64
CA LEU A 1015 -0.61 -78.10 -8.94
C LEU A 1015 -0.71 -77.92 -7.43
N VAL A 1016 0.24 -77.22 -6.81
CA VAL A 1016 0.25 -76.98 -5.35
C VAL A 1016 -0.96 -76.15 -4.90
N HIS A 1017 -1.41 -75.22 -5.76
CA HIS A 1017 -2.55 -74.34 -5.50
C HIS A 1017 -3.90 -75.00 -5.86
N SER A 1018 -3.89 -76.01 -6.73
CA SER A 1018 -5.08 -76.80 -7.11
C SER A 1018 -5.30 -77.96 -6.13
N ARG A 1019 -5.84 -77.68 -4.94
CA ARG A 1019 -6.15 -78.69 -3.90
C ARG A 1019 -7.38 -79.57 -4.19
N VAL A 1020 -7.96 -79.48 -5.39
CA VAL A 1020 -9.20 -80.18 -5.76
C VAL A 1020 -8.85 -81.51 -6.44
N GLN A 1021 -9.39 -82.63 -5.96
CA GLN A 1021 -9.35 -83.89 -6.70
C GLN A 1021 -10.11 -83.71 -8.03
N ARG A 1022 -9.37 -83.74 -9.14
CA ARG A 1022 -9.92 -83.62 -10.50
C ARG A 1022 -10.28 -85.01 -11.03
N SER A 1023 -11.39 -85.09 -11.76
CA SER A 1023 -11.72 -86.30 -12.55
C SER A 1023 -10.60 -86.59 -13.57
N GLY A 1024 -10.38 -87.86 -13.90
CA GLY A 1024 -9.39 -88.28 -14.89
C GLY A 1024 -9.56 -87.63 -16.28
N THR A 1025 -10.76 -87.13 -16.60
CA THR A 1025 -11.04 -86.43 -17.88
C THR A 1025 -10.80 -84.92 -17.85
N HIS A 1026 -10.59 -84.34 -16.65
CA HIS A 1026 -10.39 -82.89 -16.47
C HIS A 1026 -8.90 -82.55 -16.44
N ILE A 1027 -8.39 -82.18 -17.61
CA ILE A 1027 -6.96 -81.94 -17.85
C ILE A 1027 -6.61 -80.47 -17.63
N LEU A 1028 -5.60 -80.22 -16.81
CA LEU A 1028 -5.06 -78.90 -16.51
C LEU A 1028 -4.20 -78.42 -17.68
N MET A 1029 -4.57 -77.27 -18.23
CA MET A 1029 -3.87 -76.66 -19.36
C MET A 1029 -2.97 -75.51 -18.92
N GLY A 1030 -3.37 -74.75 -17.90
CA GLY A 1030 -2.66 -73.53 -17.51
C GLY A 1030 -3.46 -72.63 -16.58
N VAL A 1031 -3.36 -71.33 -16.77
CA VAL A 1031 -4.08 -70.30 -16.01
C VAL A 1031 -4.91 -69.43 -16.95
N GLY A 1032 -6.16 -69.16 -16.59
CA GLY A 1032 -7.06 -68.29 -17.36
C GLY A 1032 -6.92 -66.81 -16.99
N GLU A 1033 -7.06 -65.91 -17.96
CA GLU A 1033 -6.94 -64.46 -17.72
C GLU A 1033 -8.04 -63.91 -16.80
N ALA A 1034 -9.26 -64.44 -16.88
CA ALA A 1034 -10.44 -63.86 -16.23
C ALA A 1034 -10.28 -63.78 -14.70
N GLU A 1035 -9.83 -64.88 -14.08
CA GLU A 1035 -9.72 -65.02 -12.62
C GLU A 1035 -8.29 -65.33 -12.15
N LEU A 1036 -7.32 -65.47 -13.08
CA LEU A 1036 -5.98 -66.00 -12.80
C LEU A 1036 -6.02 -67.35 -12.07
N ALA A 1037 -7.10 -68.10 -12.31
CA ALA A 1037 -7.34 -69.41 -11.73
C ALA A 1037 -6.85 -70.54 -12.67
N PRO A 1038 -6.55 -71.73 -12.12
CA PRO A 1038 -6.23 -72.91 -12.92
C PRO A 1038 -7.30 -73.19 -13.99
N MET A 1039 -6.88 -73.27 -15.25
CA MET A 1039 -7.73 -73.57 -16.39
C MET A 1039 -7.66 -75.05 -16.74
N THR A 1040 -8.82 -75.72 -16.70
CA THR A 1040 -8.98 -77.12 -17.09
C THR A 1040 -9.88 -77.26 -18.32
N VAL A 1041 -9.61 -78.30 -19.13
CA VAL A 1041 -10.47 -78.76 -20.23
C VAL A 1041 -11.04 -80.14 -19.91
N ASP A 1042 -12.27 -80.42 -20.30
CA ASP A 1042 -12.92 -81.72 -20.04
C ASP A 1042 -13.09 -82.54 -21.32
N PHE A 1043 -12.31 -83.62 -21.43
CA PHE A 1043 -12.34 -84.52 -22.58
C PHE A 1043 -13.57 -85.46 -22.59
N ALA A 1044 -14.32 -85.58 -21.48
CA ALA A 1044 -15.58 -86.32 -21.46
C ALA A 1044 -16.72 -85.54 -22.15
N ALA A 1045 -16.71 -84.21 -21.99
CA ALA A 1045 -17.66 -83.30 -22.62
C ALA A 1045 -17.32 -83.07 -24.10
N GLU A 1046 -16.07 -82.66 -24.37
CA GLU A 1046 -15.58 -82.34 -25.72
C GLU A 1046 -14.35 -83.22 -26.05
N PRO A 1047 -14.50 -84.28 -26.88
CA PRO A 1047 -13.48 -85.34 -26.98
C PRO A 1047 -12.21 -84.96 -27.75
N HIS A 1048 -12.18 -83.82 -28.45
CA HIS A 1048 -11.07 -83.46 -29.32
C HIS A 1048 -10.60 -82.02 -29.09
N LEU A 1049 -9.30 -81.79 -29.33
CA LEU A 1049 -8.65 -80.49 -29.18
C LEU A 1049 -7.79 -80.18 -30.43
N VAL A 1050 -7.97 -78.98 -30.98
CA VAL A 1050 -7.16 -78.46 -32.10
C VAL A 1050 -6.36 -77.25 -31.63
N VAL A 1051 -5.04 -77.33 -31.73
CA VAL A 1051 -4.09 -76.28 -31.36
C VAL A 1051 -3.47 -75.68 -32.63
N LEU A 1052 -3.70 -74.38 -32.85
CA LEU A 1052 -3.15 -73.65 -33.99
C LEU A 1052 -2.21 -72.56 -33.51
N GLY A 1053 -1.06 -72.40 -34.18
CA GLY A 1053 -0.14 -71.31 -33.87
C GLY A 1053 1.12 -71.31 -34.75
N GLU A 1054 1.82 -70.20 -34.80
CA GLU A 1054 3.04 -70.02 -35.60
C GLU A 1054 4.23 -70.84 -35.05
N GLY A 1055 5.41 -70.73 -35.69
CA GLY A 1055 6.62 -71.37 -35.15
C GLY A 1055 6.94 -70.88 -33.73
N GLU A 1056 7.45 -71.77 -32.88
CA GLU A 1056 7.96 -71.41 -31.53
C GLU A 1056 6.95 -70.77 -30.55
N CYS A 1057 5.65 -70.77 -30.85
CA CYS A 1057 4.64 -70.20 -29.95
C CYS A 1057 4.26 -71.07 -28.75
N GLY A 1058 4.78 -72.31 -28.64
CA GLY A 1058 4.52 -73.22 -27.52
C GLY A 1058 3.56 -74.39 -27.79
N LYS A 1059 3.24 -74.72 -29.05
CA LYS A 1059 2.37 -75.86 -29.42
C LYS A 1059 2.81 -77.19 -28.81
N THR A 1060 4.08 -77.57 -28.97
CA THR A 1060 4.63 -78.79 -28.36
C THR A 1060 4.54 -78.74 -26.83
N SER A 1061 4.73 -77.57 -26.20
CA SER A 1061 4.57 -77.41 -24.76
C SER A 1061 3.12 -77.69 -24.31
N VAL A 1062 2.12 -77.28 -25.09
CA VAL A 1062 0.71 -77.65 -24.86
C VAL A 1062 0.54 -79.17 -24.83
N LEU A 1063 1.08 -79.85 -25.84
CA LEU A 1063 1.00 -81.32 -25.93
C LEU A 1063 1.73 -82.00 -24.78
N ARG A 1064 2.91 -81.49 -24.39
CA ARG A 1064 3.68 -82.00 -23.24
C ARG A 1064 2.89 -81.87 -21.93
N THR A 1065 2.30 -80.71 -21.69
CA THR A 1065 1.48 -80.43 -20.50
C THR A 1065 0.26 -81.35 -20.44
N LEU A 1066 -0.44 -81.49 -21.57
CA LEU A 1066 -1.58 -82.39 -21.70
C LEU A 1066 -1.20 -83.85 -21.43
N CYS A 1067 -0.13 -84.35 -22.05
CA CYS A 1067 0.36 -85.71 -21.85
C CYS A 1067 0.74 -85.98 -20.38
N ASN A 1068 1.47 -85.05 -19.75
CA ASN A 1068 1.87 -85.18 -18.34
C ASN A 1068 0.68 -85.19 -17.39
N ASP A 1069 -0.30 -84.30 -17.58
CA ASP A 1069 -1.46 -84.26 -16.69
C ASP A 1069 -2.40 -85.45 -16.89
N ILE A 1070 -2.52 -86.01 -18.11
CA ILE A 1070 -3.25 -87.28 -18.35
C ILE A 1070 -2.58 -88.43 -17.58
N VAL A 1071 -1.26 -88.60 -17.72
CA VAL A 1071 -0.49 -89.66 -17.02
C VAL A 1071 -0.56 -89.50 -15.50
N ARG A 1072 -0.67 -88.27 -15.01
CA ARG A 1072 -0.76 -87.98 -13.58
C ARG A 1072 -2.17 -88.23 -13.01
N THR A 1073 -3.22 -88.02 -13.79
CA THR A 1073 -4.62 -88.11 -13.34
C THR A 1073 -5.28 -89.46 -13.61
N ASN A 1074 -4.70 -90.27 -14.50
CA ASN A 1074 -5.24 -91.57 -14.90
C ASN A 1074 -4.22 -92.70 -14.63
N THR A 1075 -4.73 -93.94 -14.58
CA THR A 1075 -3.89 -95.15 -14.63
C THR A 1075 -3.74 -95.62 -16.08
N ALA A 1076 -2.73 -96.46 -16.36
CA ALA A 1076 -2.46 -96.98 -17.70
C ALA A 1076 -3.60 -97.88 -18.23
N GLU A 1077 -4.39 -98.46 -17.34
CA GLU A 1077 -5.60 -99.23 -17.67
C GLU A 1077 -6.79 -98.33 -18.05
N ALA A 1078 -6.80 -97.08 -17.58
CA ALA A 1078 -7.86 -96.11 -17.83
C ALA A 1078 -7.59 -95.22 -19.05
N ALA A 1079 -6.33 -94.88 -19.34
CA ALA A 1079 -5.96 -94.04 -20.48
C ALA A 1079 -4.67 -94.50 -21.16
N GLN A 1080 -4.70 -94.59 -22.49
CA GLN A 1080 -3.56 -94.91 -23.35
C GLN A 1080 -3.30 -93.81 -24.38
N LEU A 1081 -2.04 -93.44 -24.56
CA LEU A 1081 -1.60 -92.39 -25.48
C LEU A 1081 -0.88 -92.98 -26.70
N PHE A 1082 -1.29 -92.51 -27.88
CA PHE A 1082 -0.63 -92.72 -29.16
C PHE A 1082 -0.04 -91.38 -29.62
N ILE A 1083 1.29 -91.27 -29.58
CA ILE A 1083 1.99 -90.02 -29.90
C ILE A 1083 2.55 -90.11 -31.33
N VAL A 1084 2.06 -89.24 -32.21
CA VAL A 1084 2.57 -89.02 -33.57
C VAL A 1084 3.43 -87.77 -33.55
N ASP A 1085 4.74 -87.97 -33.68
CA ASP A 1085 5.72 -86.90 -33.57
C ASP A 1085 6.90 -87.15 -34.53
N PHE A 1086 6.82 -86.55 -35.72
CA PHE A 1086 7.83 -86.72 -36.76
C PHE A 1086 9.12 -85.93 -36.47
N ARG A 1087 9.06 -84.90 -35.61
CA ARG A 1087 10.23 -84.08 -35.23
C ARG A 1087 10.92 -84.56 -33.96
N ARG A 1088 10.31 -85.47 -33.21
CA ARG A 1088 10.82 -86.04 -31.95
C ARG A 1088 10.94 -85.00 -30.84
N THR A 1089 10.02 -84.04 -30.81
CA THR A 1089 9.90 -82.96 -29.82
C THR A 1089 9.22 -83.39 -28.51
N LEU A 1090 8.53 -84.54 -28.51
CA LEU A 1090 7.85 -85.18 -27.38
C LEU A 1090 8.55 -86.47 -26.91
N LEU A 1091 9.80 -86.69 -27.31
CA LEU A 1091 10.60 -87.82 -26.84
C LEU A 1091 10.85 -87.72 -25.33
N GLY A 1092 10.72 -88.82 -24.59
CA GLY A 1092 10.96 -88.86 -23.14
C GLY A 1092 9.83 -88.28 -22.29
N VAL A 1093 8.80 -87.67 -22.89
CA VAL A 1093 7.67 -87.07 -22.14
C VAL A 1093 6.84 -88.12 -21.39
N ILE A 1094 6.75 -89.34 -21.93
CA ILE A 1094 6.06 -90.47 -21.29
C ILE A 1094 6.94 -91.70 -21.40
N GLU A 1095 7.38 -92.22 -20.25
CA GLU A 1095 8.14 -93.48 -20.16
C GLU A 1095 7.35 -94.60 -19.45
N SER A 1096 6.12 -94.30 -19.01
CA SER A 1096 5.25 -95.24 -18.31
C SER A 1096 4.40 -96.08 -19.27
N GLU A 1097 3.70 -97.09 -18.72
CA GLU A 1097 2.83 -98.01 -19.47
C GLU A 1097 1.64 -97.33 -20.18
N HIS A 1098 1.39 -96.04 -19.92
CA HIS A 1098 0.39 -95.23 -20.63
C HIS A 1098 0.73 -95.04 -22.11
N LEU A 1099 2.00 -95.17 -22.52
CA LEU A 1099 2.42 -95.01 -23.91
C LEU A 1099 2.12 -96.28 -24.72
N ALA A 1100 0.97 -96.30 -25.40
CA ALA A 1100 0.58 -97.42 -26.27
C ALA A 1100 1.36 -97.44 -27.60
N GLY A 1101 1.83 -96.28 -28.07
CA GLY A 1101 2.72 -96.23 -29.22
C GLY A 1101 3.29 -94.85 -29.52
N TYR A 1102 4.62 -94.81 -29.70
CA TYR A 1102 5.34 -93.65 -30.22
C TYR A 1102 5.64 -93.81 -31.72
N ILE A 1103 5.27 -92.82 -32.52
CA ILE A 1103 5.27 -92.88 -33.98
C ILE A 1103 6.16 -91.76 -34.54
N PRO A 1104 7.43 -92.06 -34.87
CA PRO A 1104 8.40 -91.06 -35.32
C PRO A 1104 8.41 -90.80 -36.84
N SER A 1105 7.59 -91.51 -37.63
CA SER A 1105 7.61 -91.42 -39.10
C SER A 1105 6.30 -91.86 -39.73
N SER A 1106 6.05 -91.44 -40.98
CA SER A 1106 4.85 -91.80 -41.74
C SER A 1106 4.70 -93.31 -41.96
N ALA A 1107 5.80 -94.03 -42.21
CA ALA A 1107 5.76 -95.50 -42.35
C ALA A 1107 5.36 -96.20 -41.03
N ALA A 1108 5.84 -95.69 -39.89
CA ALA A 1108 5.44 -96.20 -38.57
C ALA A 1108 3.99 -95.85 -38.23
N LEU A 1109 3.49 -94.72 -38.74
CA LEU A 1109 2.09 -94.31 -38.57
C LEU A 1109 1.17 -95.30 -39.28
N THR A 1110 1.40 -95.59 -40.55
CA THR A 1110 0.56 -96.51 -41.34
C THR A 1110 0.53 -97.91 -40.73
N SER A 1111 1.65 -98.43 -40.22
CA SER A 1111 1.70 -99.77 -39.63
C SER A 1111 0.99 -99.85 -38.27
N ARG A 1112 1.15 -98.85 -37.40
CA ARG A 1112 0.54 -98.84 -36.05
C ARG A 1112 -0.91 -98.39 -36.04
N LEU A 1113 -1.32 -97.54 -36.99
CA LEU A 1113 -2.69 -97.04 -37.09
C LEU A 1113 -3.68 -98.18 -37.38
N GLY A 1114 -3.27 -99.21 -38.13
CA GLY A 1114 -4.11 -100.38 -38.40
C GLY A 1114 -4.56 -101.10 -37.12
N ALA A 1115 -3.67 -101.25 -36.13
CA ALA A 1115 -4.01 -101.87 -34.85
C ALA A 1115 -4.97 -101.01 -34.01
N LEU A 1116 -4.80 -99.67 -34.05
CA LEU A 1116 -5.72 -98.73 -33.40
C LEU A 1116 -7.12 -98.79 -34.02
N VAL A 1117 -7.20 -98.75 -35.35
CA VAL A 1117 -8.46 -98.84 -36.10
C VAL A 1117 -9.20 -100.16 -35.81
N GLN A 1118 -8.49 -101.28 -35.72
CA GLN A 1118 -9.11 -102.57 -35.34
C GLN A 1118 -9.71 -102.53 -33.93
N ARG A 1119 -9.01 -101.92 -32.95
CA ARG A 1119 -9.55 -101.77 -31.59
C ARG A 1119 -10.78 -100.85 -31.56
N LEU A 1120 -10.77 -99.74 -32.30
CA LEU A 1120 -11.92 -98.84 -32.39
C LEU A 1120 -13.13 -99.51 -33.06
N ARG A 1121 -12.91 -100.27 -34.13
CA ARG A 1121 -13.97 -101.06 -34.78
C ARG A 1121 -14.60 -102.07 -33.83
N ALA A 1122 -13.80 -102.74 -32.99
CA ALA A 1122 -14.30 -103.68 -31.99
C ALA A 1122 -15.15 -103.00 -30.89
N ARG A 1123 -15.01 -101.68 -30.68
CA ARG A 1123 -15.80 -100.91 -29.72
C ARG A 1123 -17.10 -100.34 -30.30
N ILE A 1124 -17.30 -100.39 -31.62
CA ILE A 1124 -18.55 -99.91 -32.23
C ILE A 1124 -19.73 -100.73 -31.68
N PRO A 1125 -20.75 -100.08 -31.11
CA PRO A 1125 -21.88 -100.79 -30.54
C PRO A 1125 -22.62 -101.59 -31.62
N GLY A 1126 -22.75 -102.90 -31.41
CA GLY A 1126 -23.56 -103.77 -32.25
C GLY A 1126 -25.06 -103.61 -31.98
N ALA A 1127 -25.89 -104.31 -32.74
CA ALA A 1127 -27.36 -104.26 -32.60
C ALA A 1127 -27.86 -104.75 -31.22
N ASP A 1128 -27.04 -105.52 -30.49
CA ASP A 1128 -27.40 -106.13 -29.20
C ASP A 1128 -27.14 -105.21 -27.98
N VAL A 1129 -26.60 -103.99 -28.18
CA VAL A 1129 -26.28 -103.06 -27.09
C VAL A 1129 -27.52 -102.28 -26.66
N THR A 1130 -27.88 -102.37 -25.38
CA THR A 1130 -29.05 -101.67 -24.81
C THR A 1130 -28.80 -100.17 -24.62
N GLN A 1131 -29.87 -99.36 -24.55
CA GLN A 1131 -29.77 -97.91 -24.30
C GLN A 1131 -29.05 -97.55 -22.99
N GLN A 1132 -29.21 -98.36 -21.95
CA GLN A 1132 -28.52 -98.15 -20.66
C GLN A 1132 -27.02 -98.44 -20.78
N GLN A 1133 -26.64 -99.49 -21.53
CA GLN A 1133 -25.25 -99.79 -21.83
C GLN A 1133 -24.62 -98.70 -22.69
N LEU A 1134 -25.35 -98.15 -23.68
CA LEU A 1134 -24.92 -96.98 -24.46
C LEU A 1134 -24.58 -95.77 -23.58
N ARG A 1135 -25.44 -95.42 -22.62
CA ARG A 1135 -25.20 -94.31 -21.69
C ARG A 1135 -24.02 -94.52 -20.74
N THR A 1136 -23.79 -95.76 -20.31
CA THR A 1136 -22.77 -96.11 -19.32
C THR A 1136 -21.47 -96.63 -19.93
N ARG A 1137 -21.39 -96.77 -21.26
CA ARG A 1137 -20.25 -97.34 -22.01
C ARG A 1137 -19.88 -98.76 -21.60
N SER A 1138 -20.83 -99.54 -21.09
CA SER A 1138 -20.53 -100.82 -20.43
C SER A 1138 -20.45 -102.04 -21.37
N TRP A 1139 -20.58 -101.87 -22.70
CA TRP A 1139 -20.45 -102.99 -23.67
C TRP A 1139 -19.02 -103.26 -24.09
N TRP A 1140 -18.10 -102.37 -23.75
CA TRP A 1140 -16.66 -102.56 -23.92
C TRP A 1140 -15.94 -102.17 -22.62
N THR A 1141 -14.76 -102.75 -22.42
CA THR A 1141 -13.88 -102.43 -21.29
C THR A 1141 -12.47 -102.17 -21.82
N GLY A 1142 -11.76 -101.24 -21.19
CA GLY A 1142 -10.37 -100.90 -21.51
C GLY A 1142 -10.11 -99.40 -21.43
N PRO A 1143 -8.91 -98.96 -21.84
CA PRO A 1143 -8.52 -97.56 -21.71
C PRO A 1143 -9.18 -96.66 -22.75
N GLU A 1144 -9.45 -95.41 -22.40
CA GLU A 1144 -9.66 -94.33 -23.36
C GLU A 1144 -8.37 -94.10 -24.17
N MET A 1145 -8.51 -93.73 -25.44
CA MET A 1145 -7.42 -93.65 -26.40
C MET A 1145 -7.19 -92.21 -26.82
N TYR A 1146 -6.05 -91.65 -26.43
CA TYR A 1146 -5.63 -90.29 -26.77
C TYR A 1146 -4.64 -90.35 -27.93
N VAL A 1147 -5.07 -89.90 -29.12
CA VAL A 1147 -4.21 -89.75 -30.30
C VAL A 1147 -3.68 -88.33 -30.33
N VAL A 1148 -2.42 -88.16 -29.93
CA VAL A 1148 -1.73 -86.87 -29.86
C VAL A 1148 -0.83 -86.70 -31.07
N ILE A 1149 -1.10 -85.68 -31.88
CA ILE A 1149 -0.40 -85.43 -33.14
C ILE A 1149 0.29 -84.07 -33.06
N ASP A 1150 1.63 -84.06 -33.06
CA ASP A 1150 2.43 -82.83 -33.23
C ASP A 1150 2.72 -82.58 -34.71
N ASP A 1151 2.86 -81.30 -35.08
CA ASP A 1151 3.11 -80.84 -36.46
C ASP A 1151 2.25 -81.54 -37.53
N TYR A 1152 0.92 -81.45 -37.42
CA TYR A 1152 -0.04 -82.07 -38.35
C TYR A 1152 0.22 -81.72 -39.83
N ASP A 1153 0.75 -80.53 -40.11
CA ASP A 1153 1.13 -80.11 -41.46
C ASP A 1153 2.23 -80.98 -42.10
N LEU A 1154 3.05 -81.68 -41.30
CA LEU A 1154 4.02 -82.69 -41.78
C LEU A 1154 3.39 -84.07 -41.95
N VAL A 1155 2.36 -84.39 -41.17
CA VAL A 1155 1.66 -85.69 -41.23
C VAL A 1155 0.70 -85.75 -42.41
N ALA A 1156 -0.01 -84.65 -42.66
CA ALA A 1156 -0.95 -84.46 -43.77
C ALA A 1156 -0.51 -83.26 -44.62
N PRO A 1157 0.56 -83.39 -45.41
CA PRO A 1157 1.01 -82.32 -46.30
C PRO A 1157 -0.05 -82.01 -47.36
N GLN A 1158 -0.16 -80.74 -47.76
CA GLN A 1158 -1.18 -80.31 -48.73
C GLN A 1158 -1.05 -81.06 -50.07
N GLY A 1159 -2.12 -81.70 -50.51
CA GLY A 1159 -2.17 -82.49 -51.75
C GLY A 1159 -1.57 -83.90 -51.65
N GLY A 1160 -1.09 -84.32 -50.48
CA GLY A 1160 -0.61 -85.68 -50.22
C GLY A 1160 -1.71 -86.62 -49.69
N VAL A 1161 -1.40 -87.91 -49.59
CA VAL A 1161 -2.27 -88.90 -48.93
C VAL A 1161 -2.20 -88.67 -47.43
N ASN A 1162 -3.34 -88.39 -46.80
CA ASN A 1162 -3.45 -88.24 -45.36
C ASN A 1162 -3.62 -89.63 -44.69
N PRO A 1163 -2.60 -90.17 -44.00
CA PRO A 1163 -2.69 -91.50 -43.38
C PRO A 1163 -3.74 -91.55 -42.26
N LEU A 1164 -4.08 -90.41 -41.64
CA LEU A 1164 -5.06 -90.32 -40.56
C LEU A 1164 -6.51 -90.31 -41.06
N ALA A 1165 -6.74 -90.30 -42.38
CA ALA A 1165 -8.09 -90.37 -42.95
C ALA A 1165 -8.87 -91.62 -42.50
N ALA A 1166 -8.17 -92.70 -42.12
CA ALA A 1166 -8.79 -93.90 -41.56
C ALA A 1166 -9.53 -93.65 -40.23
N LEU A 1167 -9.24 -92.56 -39.51
CA LEU A 1167 -9.92 -92.22 -38.26
C LEU A 1167 -11.25 -91.47 -38.47
N LEU A 1168 -11.53 -90.96 -39.68
CA LEU A 1168 -12.73 -90.19 -39.99
C LEU A 1168 -14.02 -90.94 -39.69
N GLU A 1169 -14.03 -92.25 -39.95
CA GLU A 1169 -15.18 -93.13 -39.73
C GLU A 1169 -15.62 -93.16 -38.24
N PHE A 1170 -14.70 -92.93 -37.31
CA PHE A 1170 -14.94 -93.06 -35.86
C PHE A 1170 -15.26 -91.73 -35.17
N LEU A 1171 -14.97 -90.58 -35.80
CA LEU A 1171 -15.16 -89.26 -35.21
C LEU A 1171 -16.60 -89.01 -34.68
N PRO A 1172 -17.68 -89.36 -35.42
CA PRO A 1172 -19.04 -89.16 -34.91
C PRO A 1172 -19.35 -89.96 -33.64
N TYR A 1173 -18.67 -91.10 -33.46
CA TYR A 1173 -18.85 -92.02 -32.34
C TYR A 1173 -17.76 -91.88 -31.28
N ALA A 1174 -16.86 -90.89 -31.40
CA ALA A 1174 -15.65 -90.79 -30.60
C ALA A 1174 -15.93 -90.81 -29.08
N LYS A 1175 -17.01 -90.15 -28.65
CA LYS A 1175 -17.46 -90.15 -27.26
C LYS A 1175 -17.84 -91.54 -26.77
N ASP A 1176 -18.43 -92.40 -27.59
CA ASP A 1176 -18.87 -93.74 -27.20
C ASP A 1176 -17.72 -94.75 -27.21
N LEU A 1177 -16.75 -94.55 -28.10
CA LEU A 1177 -15.58 -95.42 -28.28
C LEU A 1177 -14.43 -95.10 -27.31
N GLY A 1178 -14.51 -93.97 -26.60
CA GLY A 1178 -13.42 -93.44 -25.79
C GLY A 1178 -12.23 -93.00 -26.64
N LEU A 1179 -12.48 -92.33 -27.78
CA LEU A 1179 -11.46 -91.82 -28.68
C LEU A 1179 -11.30 -90.31 -28.51
N HIS A 1180 -10.08 -89.88 -28.26
CA HIS A 1180 -9.69 -88.47 -28.15
C HIS A 1180 -8.62 -88.15 -29.18
N ILE A 1181 -8.75 -87.01 -29.86
CA ILE A 1181 -7.81 -86.59 -30.89
C ILE A 1181 -7.33 -85.20 -30.52
N VAL A 1182 -6.02 -85.06 -30.36
CA VAL A 1182 -5.35 -83.80 -30.05
C VAL A 1182 -4.40 -83.48 -31.20
N VAL A 1183 -4.68 -82.40 -31.92
CA VAL A 1183 -3.92 -82.00 -33.11
C VAL A 1183 -3.22 -80.68 -32.85
N ALA A 1184 -1.90 -80.63 -33.01
CA ALA A 1184 -1.17 -79.37 -33.12
C ALA A 1184 -0.75 -79.13 -34.58
N ARG A 1185 -1.03 -77.94 -35.10
CA ARG A 1185 -0.66 -77.54 -36.46
C ARG A 1185 -0.08 -76.13 -36.48
N ARG A 1186 0.86 -75.88 -37.40
CA ARG A 1186 1.27 -74.51 -37.73
C ARG A 1186 0.09 -73.69 -38.24
N SER A 1187 0.03 -72.40 -37.89
CA SER A 1187 -1.03 -71.49 -38.39
C SER A 1187 -0.86 -71.12 -39.87
N GLY A 1188 0.37 -71.14 -40.39
CA GLY A 1188 0.66 -70.86 -41.79
C GLY A 1188 -0.17 -71.72 -42.74
N GLY A 1189 -0.99 -71.07 -43.58
CA GLY A 1189 -1.87 -71.76 -44.54
C GLY A 1189 -2.97 -72.61 -43.87
N ALA A 1190 -3.32 -72.32 -42.61
CA ALA A 1190 -4.38 -73.02 -41.88
C ALA A 1190 -5.74 -72.83 -42.52
N ALA A 1191 -6.06 -71.64 -43.02
CA ALA A 1191 -7.34 -71.38 -43.67
C ALA A 1191 -7.64 -72.38 -44.81
N ARG A 1192 -6.62 -72.76 -45.58
CA ARG A 1192 -6.73 -73.78 -46.64
C ARG A 1192 -6.73 -75.20 -46.09
N ALA A 1193 -5.93 -75.48 -45.05
CA ALA A 1193 -5.88 -76.79 -44.45
C ALA A 1193 -7.15 -77.15 -43.66
N MET A 1194 -7.97 -76.18 -43.24
CA MET A 1194 -9.29 -76.46 -42.65
C MET A 1194 -10.27 -77.15 -43.62
N PHE A 1195 -9.93 -77.26 -44.92
CA PHE A 1195 -10.65 -78.09 -45.89
C PHE A 1195 -10.13 -79.53 -45.97
N ASP A 1196 -9.03 -79.87 -45.29
CA ASP A 1196 -8.63 -81.27 -45.11
C ASP A 1196 -9.74 -82.03 -44.38
N PRO A 1197 -10.13 -83.24 -44.84
CA PRO A 1197 -11.30 -83.94 -44.31
C PRO A 1197 -11.30 -84.13 -42.79
N LEU A 1198 -10.14 -84.38 -42.17
CA LEU A 1198 -10.05 -84.60 -40.72
C LEU A 1198 -10.23 -83.28 -39.95
N LEU A 1199 -9.52 -82.22 -40.35
CA LEU A 1199 -9.67 -80.92 -39.70
C LEU A 1199 -11.07 -80.31 -39.94
N ALA A 1200 -11.64 -80.52 -41.13
CA ALA A 1200 -13.00 -80.12 -41.44
C ALA A 1200 -14.00 -80.84 -40.53
N ALA A 1201 -13.90 -82.17 -40.41
CA ALA A 1201 -14.78 -82.96 -39.54
C ALA A 1201 -14.64 -82.55 -38.06
N LEU A 1202 -13.42 -82.32 -37.56
CA LEU A 1202 -13.20 -81.83 -36.20
C LEU A 1202 -13.83 -80.44 -35.98
N ARG A 1203 -13.66 -79.51 -36.93
CA ARG A 1203 -14.29 -78.20 -36.85
C ARG A 1203 -15.82 -78.28 -36.86
N ASP A 1204 -16.39 -79.10 -37.73
CA ASP A 1204 -17.84 -79.25 -37.89
C ASP A 1204 -18.46 -79.94 -36.66
N LEU A 1205 -17.71 -80.84 -36.01
CA LEU A 1205 -18.02 -81.38 -34.68
C LEU A 1205 -17.82 -80.39 -33.55
N GLY A 1206 -17.45 -79.13 -33.84
CA GLY A 1206 -17.28 -78.01 -32.90
C GLY A 1206 -16.35 -78.32 -31.73
N THR A 1207 -15.19 -78.88 -32.02
CA THR A 1207 -14.22 -79.33 -31.02
C THR A 1207 -13.54 -78.16 -30.30
N MET A 1208 -12.91 -78.46 -29.16
CA MET A 1208 -12.11 -77.47 -28.45
C MET A 1208 -11.01 -76.92 -29.35
N GLY A 1209 -10.80 -75.62 -29.29
CA GLY A 1209 -9.79 -74.90 -30.06
C GLY A 1209 -8.87 -74.11 -29.15
N LEU A 1210 -7.56 -74.21 -29.38
CA LEU A 1210 -6.57 -73.31 -28.77
C LEU A 1210 -5.87 -72.54 -29.87
N MET A 1211 -6.20 -71.25 -29.99
CA MET A 1211 -5.58 -70.34 -30.95
C MET A 1211 -4.43 -69.60 -30.27
N MET A 1212 -3.19 -70.04 -30.50
CA MET A 1212 -1.97 -69.38 -30.02
C MET A 1212 -1.55 -68.23 -30.97
N SER A 1213 -0.35 -67.69 -30.80
CA SER A 1213 0.18 -66.63 -31.66
C SER A 1213 0.08 -66.98 -33.15
N ALA A 1214 -0.53 -66.10 -33.96
CA ALA A 1214 -0.54 -66.19 -35.42
C ALA A 1214 -0.83 -64.83 -36.07
N SER A 1215 -0.57 -64.72 -37.39
CA SER A 1215 -0.83 -63.48 -38.14
C SER A 1215 -2.34 -63.20 -38.26
N PRO A 1216 -2.80 -61.95 -38.03
CA PRO A 1216 -4.17 -61.53 -38.29
C PRO A 1216 -4.64 -61.67 -39.75
N ASP A 1217 -3.71 -61.90 -40.69
CA ASP A 1217 -3.98 -62.06 -42.12
C ASP A 1217 -4.55 -63.43 -42.48
N GLU A 1218 -4.42 -64.44 -41.60
CA GLU A 1218 -4.94 -65.81 -41.81
C GLU A 1218 -6.48 -65.90 -41.71
N GLY A 1219 -7.15 -64.81 -41.30
CA GLY A 1219 -8.60 -64.79 -41.08
C GLY A 1219 -9.03 -65.56 -39.82
N VAL A 1220 -10.33 -65.73 -39.64
CA VAL A 1220 -10.88 -66.47 -38.49
C VAL A 1220 -10.74 -67.98 -38.77
N LEU A 1221 -9.92 -68.66 -37.96
CA LEU A 1221 -9.60 -70.09 -38.14
C LEU A 1221 -10.47 -71.01 -37.28
N LEU A 1222 -10.72 -70.61 -36.03
CA LEU A 1222 -11.51 -71.36 -35.04
C LEU A 1222 -12.44 -70.38 -34.30
N GLY A 1223 -13.71 -70.76 -34.12
CA GLY A 1223 -14.71 -69.95 -33.42
C GLY A 1223 -14.94 -68.58 -34.10
N SER A 1224 -14.94 -67.51 -33.30
CA SER A 1224 -15.10 -66.12 -33.76
C SER A 1224 -13.85 -65.26 -33.53
N VAL A 1225 -12.73 -65.86 -33.12
CA VAL A 1225 -11.53 -65.13 -32.71
C VAL A 1225 -10.66 -64.86 -33.95
N ARG A 1226 -10.37 -63.58 -34.21
CA ARG A 1226 -9.33 -63.23 -35.18
C ARG A 1226 -7.95 -63.46 -34.54
N PRO A 1227 -7.04 -64.21 -35.18
CA PRO A 1227 -5.71 -64.44 -34.64
C PRO A 1227 -4.94 -63.14 -34.44
N SER A 1228 -4.07 -63.13 -33.44
CA SER A 1228 -3.16 -62.02 -33.15
C SER A 1228 -1.80 -62.55 -32.71
N ARG A 1229 -0.78 -61.69 -32.73
CA ARG A 1229 0.54 -62.04 -32.22
C ARG A 1229 0.49 -62.05 -30.70
N LEU A 1230 0.87 -63.18 -30.10
CA LEU A 1230 0.83 -63.42 -28.66
C LEU A 1230 2.21 -63.89 -28.17
N PRO A 1231 2.55 -63.65 -26.88
CA PRO A 1231 3.74 -64.24 -26.27
C PRO A 1231 3.72 -65.78 -26.31
N PRO A 1232 4.88 -66.44 -26.24
CA PRO A 1232 4.95 -67.90 -26.16
C PRO A 1232 4.12 -68.48 -24.99
N GLY A 1233 3.42 -69.57 -25.26
CA GLY A 1233 2.53 -70.22 -24.29
C GLY A 1233 1.18 -69.52 -24.11
N ARG A 1234 0.96 -68.34 -24.70
CA ARG A 1234 -0.32 -67.64 -24.63
C ARG A 1234 -1.22 -67.99 -25.81
N GLY A 1235 -2.50 -68.21 -25.53
CA GLY A 1235 -3.49 -68.52 -26.55
C GLY A 1235 -4.92 -68.29 -26.09
N THR A 1236 -5.84 -68.16 -27.03
CA THR A 1236 -7.27 -68.06 -26.75
C THR A 1236 -7.88 -69.45 -26.77
N LEU A 1237 -8.42 -69.89 -25.63
CA LEU A 1237 -9.14 -71.14 -25.50
C LEU A 1237 -10.60 -70.94 -25.93
N ILE A 1238 -11.06 -71.79 -26.83
CA ILE A 1238 -12.37 -71.78 -27.45
C ILE A 1238 -13.03 -73.11 -27.11
N THR A 1239 -14.12 -73.05 -26.35
CA THR A 1239 -14.94 -74.19 -25.94
C THR A 1239 -16.41 -73.88 -26.22
N ARG A 1240 -17.28 -74.88 -26.18
CA ARG A 1240 -18.73 -74.66 -26.36
C ARG A 1240 -19.41 -74.12 -25.10
N GLU A 1241 -18.98 -74.60 -23.94
CA GLU A 1241 -19.65 -74.31 -22.67
C GLU A 1241 -19.22 -72.98 -22.04
N ARG A 1242 -17.97 -72.56 -22.25
CA ARG A 1242 -17.40 -71.35 -21.64
C ARG A 1242 -17.14 -70.25 -22.67
N PRO A 1243 -17.27 -68.97 -22.28
CA PRO A 1243 -16.87 -67.85 -23.13
C PRO A 1243 -15.38 -67.97 -23.50
N GLN A 1244 -15.07 -67.53 -24.72
CA GLN A 1244 -13.70 -67.49 -25.23
C GLN A 1244 -12.84 -66.64 -24.30
N GLN A 1245 -11.71 -67.17 -23.86
CA GLN A 1245 -10.84 -66.48 -22.92
C GLN A 1245 -9.37 -66.75 -23.22
N LEU A 1246 -8.54 -65.75 -22.92
CA LEU A 1246 -7.09 -65.86 -23.04
C LEU A 1246 -6.56 -66.74 -21.89
N VAL A 1247 -5.63 -67.62 -22.21
CA VAL A 1247 -5.01 -68.53 -21.25
C VAL A 1247 -3.49 -68.48 -21.43
N GLN A 1248 -2.77 -68.62 -20.32
CA GLN A 1248 -1.34 -68.91 -20.32
C GLN A 1248 -1.14 -70.40 -20.02
N ILE A 1249 -0.59 -71.12 -20.98
CA ILE A 1249 -0.34 -72.56 -20.89
C ILE A 1249 0.78 -72.83 -19.89
N ALA A 1250 0.59 -73.86 -19.06
CA ALA A 1250 1.59 -74.29 -18.12
C ALA A 1250 2.83 -74.83 -18.85
N TRP A 1251 4.00 -74.47 -18.35
CA TRP A 1251 5.28 -74.91 -18.88
C TRP A 1251 5.83 -76.06 -18.04
N ILE A 1252 6.32 -77.08 -18.74
CA ILE A 1252 7.04 -78.24 -18.20
C ILE A 1252 8.39 -78.30 -18.90
N ASP A 1253 9.44 -78.44 -18.10
CA ASP A 1253 10.82 -78.55 -18.58
C ASP A 1253 10.94 -79.75 -19.56
N PRO A 1254 11.52 -79.56 -20.76
CA PRO A 1254 11.75 -80.65 -21.71
C PRO A 1254 12.84 -81.66 -21.32
N THR A 1255 13.55 -81.49 -20.19
CA THR A 1255 14.67 -82.36 -19.76
C THR A 1255 14.28 -83.76 -19.33
#